data_AF-A0A6B0WJN2-F1
#
_entry.id   AF-A0A6B0WJN2-F1
#
_cell.length_a   1.000
_cell.length_b   1.000
_cell.length_c   1.000
_cell.angle_alpha   90.00
_cell.angle_beta   90.00
_cell.angle_gamma   90.00
#
_symmetry.space_group_name_H-M   'P 1'
#
loop_
_entity.id
_entity.type
_entity.pdbx_description
1 polymer ?
#
loop_
_entity_poly.entity_id
_entity_poly.type
_entity_poly.pdbx_seq_one_letter_code
_entity_poly.pdbx_strand_id
1 'polypeptide(L)'
;MLAVAGSSIALGQEAAECEVTDLGTLGSLFDRTLEAEGRWTTEDCDSRFRAGNDAHTYRFEVADAGRVRIGLTSPEADSYLYLLTEDGSRIADNDDNGERLDARVERDLTPGVYLVEATTVGGRERGPADFTLTISRLEGCDFVHLGTLEPGVDLTAEGSWSLETCGSRYVSAHPAHAYSFTLAESARVRIDLESENGDPVLSLASLEHGIIGANDDGAEGRNSRIEQYLQAGVYFIEATTYLERDRQPLQADFTLTVHLVDEAAQQQEPRLKIEEVRTPAEVVAGDPFTVDYRIGNLGGGELPDDGSRALIYIVGPRVFDLLDPVSGVWDAGVAYHAGDETASASSTAIDEVAPFELAFSKHGPTWLFVGVVTQGPPDETAGPNADADREEIGFHGLWHNLMVLSGPAFEPVDITIGSSDYTVTAEADADGEVTTTVALIADPDADIDPQVQMQAIYTAGALTQILDGVFERPALSGLSEDSDPERVNVANPSSSSLISAFGQQYAASLSASGLIDGWRAREAINPTAIEELWLDAASAASSRYASMAAGWRSLLDRAEGQPELSFQDAVTVHSQVAYAESIVAPAVAAGDIIAAARSADGGWEDPGIWAMLAEQWTCSPGEDALREALEAAGADNVDELLALDSYLRLARPVHGMAVDQALCAAAAADAALWRFLQRLSVGGSAELREMLGLAPPAPVTTPEPPATPEPHRLQIIVRLADDGRLEYGVELAGGERILPPNRFLPADAAVGHWHMSGDVEVDGNAIGKIRARRVAAGRTEVSFRDADGEVITPDIAFLPTDAAAGVWYRSSEIEVPAALLDSEDLAGA
;
A
#
# COMPACT_ATOMS: atom_id res chain seq x y z
N MET A 1 -5.79 53.34 41.81
CA MET A 1 -6.35 53.73 43.13
C MET A 1 -7.08 52.51 43.68
N LEU A 2 -6.65 52.05 44.87
CA LEU A 2 -7.29 51.21 45.90
C LEU A 2 -8.44 50.24 45.50
N ALA A 3 -8.36 48.93 45.73
CA ALA A 3 -8.20 48.16 46.98
C ALA A 3 -9.51 47.91 47.77
N VAL A 4 -9.84 46.61 47.92
CA VAL A 4 -10.19 45.88 49.18
C VAL A 4 -11.65 45.57 49.55
N ALA A 5 -11.82 44.26 49.85
CA ALA A 5 -12.73 43.52 50.76
C ALA A 5 -14.22 43.41 50.40
N GLY A 6 -14.90 42.28 50.59
CA GLY A 6 -14.55 41.03 51.27
C GLY A 6 -15.79 40.50 52.01
N SER A 7 -16.07 39.19 51.93
CA SER A 7 -16.87 38.47 52.94
C SER A 7 -16.60 36.98 52.84
N SER A 8 -16.00 36.49 53.91
CA SER A 8 -15.61 35.11 54.19
C SER A 8 -16.71 34.39 54.97
N ILE A 9 -16.96 33.12 54.64
CA ILE A 9 -17.39 32.06 55.58
C ILE A 9 -16.67 30.79 55.08
N ALA A 10 -15.46 30.54 55.57
CA ALA A 10 -15.14 29.55 56.60
C ALA A 10 -15.17 28.09 56.09
N LEU A 11 -14.04 27.65 55.53
CA LEU A 11 -13.62 26.25 55.56
C LEU A 11 -12.41 26.17 56.48
N GLY A 12 -12.70 26.06 57.78
CA GLY A 12 -11.76 25.54 58.74
C GLY A 12 -11.78 24.02 58.65
N GLN A 13 -10.96 23.48 57.77
CA GLN A 13 -10.28 22.22 57.99
C GLN A 13 -8.82 22.57 57.73
N GLU A 14 -8.02 22.61 58.79
CA GLU A 14 -6.57 22.52 58.63
C GLU A 14 -6.34 21.26 57.78
N ALA A 15 -5.81 21.43 56.57
CA ALA A 15 -5.32 20.30 55.80
C ALA A 15 -4.35 19.56 56.72
N ALA A 16 -4.57 18.26 56.96
CA ALA A 16 -3.61 17.45 57.68
C ALA A 16 -2.23 17.70 57.04
N GLU A 17 -1.26 18.17 57.81
CA GLU A 17 0.11 18.29 57.30
C GLU A 17 0.52 16.90 56.86
N CYS A 18 0.66 16.70 55.55
CA CYS A 18 1.07 15.43 54.98
C CYS A 18 2.46 15.08 55.48
N GLU A 19 2.51 14.21 56.48
CA GLU A 19 3.74 13.82 57.13
C GLU A 19 4.64 13.09 56.12
N VAL A 20 5.84 13.62 55.92
CA VAL A 20 6.86 12.96 55.10
C VAL A 20 7.61 11.98 55.99
N THR A 21 7.46 10.69 55.73
CA THR A 21 8.11 9.63 56.51
C THR A 21 9.55 9.42 56.06
N ASP A 22 10.51 9.46 56.98
CA ASP A 22 11.93 9.24 56.66
C ASP A 22 12.32 7.76 56.74
N LEU A 23 12.74 7.21 55.60
CA LEU A 23 13.22 5.82 55.46
C LEU A 23 14.73 5.70 55.73
N GLY A 24 15.45 6.82 55.82
CA GLY A 24 16.88 6.88 56.05
C GLY A 24 17.73 6.74 54.78
N THR A 25 19.00 6.40 54.99
CA THR A 25 20.02 6.40 53.93
C THR A 25 20.17 5.02 53.26
N LEU A 26 20.01 5.00 51.93
CA LEU A 26 20.43 3.92 51.04
C LEU A 26 21.96 3.97 50.90
N GLY A 27 22.63 3.04 51.57
CA GLY A 27 24.10 2.98 51.63
C GLY A 27 24.74 2.30 50.42
N SER A 28 26.06 2.16 50.45
CA SER A 28 26.86 1.56 49.37
C SER A 28 26.72 0.03 49.22
N LEU A 29 26.01 -0.63 50.13
CA LEU A 29 25.87 -2.09 50.16
C LEU A 29 24.57 -2.51 49.47
N PHE A 30 24.66 -3.42 48.49
CA PHE A 30 23.55 -3.88 47.66
C PHE A 30 22.46 -4.66 48.44
N ASP A 31 22.78 -5.18 49.63
CA ASP A 31 21.85 -5.97 50.45
C ASP A 31 20.88 -5.13 51.32
N ARG A 32 20.98 -3.79 51.28
CA ARG A 32 20.13 -2.92 52.11
C ARG A 32 18.94 -2.41 51.30
N THR A 33 17.79 -3.03 51.48
CA THR A 33 16.49 -2.50 51.05
C THR A 33 15.91 -1.58 52.12
N LEU A 34 15.41 -0.41 51.70
CA LEU A 34 14.53 0.41 52.54
C LEU A 34 13.10 -0.01 52.24
N GLU A 35 12.32 -0.26 53.29
CA GLU A 35 10.95 -0.75 53.14
C GLU A 35 9.99 0.07 53.99
N ALA A 36 8.77 0.24 53.47
CA ALA A 36 7.66 0.81 54.21
C ALA A 36 6.38 0.05 53.86
N GLU A 37 5.52 -0.14 54.87
CA GLU A 37 4.16 -0.62 54.66
C GLU A 37 3.20 0.51 54.99
N GLY A 38 2.11 0.58 54.24
CA GLY A 38 1.08 1.58 54.45
C GLY A 38 -0.28 1.10 53.98
N ARG A 39 -1.29 1.94 54.20
CA ARG A 39 -2.65 1.71 53.74
C ARG A 39 -3.20 3.03 53.21
N TRP A 40 -3.75 3.02 52.01
CA TRP A 40 -4.53 4.13 51.50
C TRP A 40 -5.92 4.10 52.11
N THR A 41 -6.38 5.21 52.63
CA THR A 41 -7.69 5.43 53.24
C THR A 41 -8.17 6.83 52.91
N THR A 42 -9.49 7.05 52.88
CA THR A 42 -10.07 8.37 52.56
C THR A 42 -9.75 9.48 53.57
N GLU A 43 -9.02 9.17 54.64
CA GLU A 43 -8.54 10.12 55.66
C GLU A 43 -7.07 10.53 55.41
N ASP A 44 -6.39 9.90 54.45
CA ASP A 44 -5.00 10.19 54.10
C ASP A 44 -4.86 11.43 53.21
N CYS A 45 -3.62 11.78 52.91
CA CYS A 45 -3.29 12.93 52.10
C CYS A 45 -3.73 12.80 50.65
N ASP A 46 -4.14 13.92 50.06
CA ASP A 46 -4.36 13.99 48.61
C ASP A 46 -3.03 13.86 47.87
N SER A 47 -3.00 13.04 46.82
CA SER A 47 -1.89 13.02 45.87
C SER A 47 -1.65 14.41 45.29
N ARG A 48 -0.38 14.82 45.21
CA ARG A 48 0.02 16.11 44.63
C ARG A 48 -0.22 16.16 43.12
N PHE A 49 -0.23 15.00 42.46
CA PHE A 49 -0.29 14.88 41.02
C PHE A 49 -1.60 14.26 40.51
N ARG A 50 -2.37 13.56 41.36
CA ARG A 50 -3.62 12.88 40.98
C ARG A 50 -4.78 13.30 41.88
N ALA A 51 -5.53 14.31 41.45
CA ALA A 51 -6.71 14.80 42.17
C ALA A 51 -7.69 13.66 42.50
N GLY A 52 -8.11 13.59 43.77
CA GLY A 52 -9.06 12.58 44.25
C GLY A 52 -8.45 11.21 44.58
N ASN A 53 -7.12 11.10 44.68
CA ASN A 53 -6.41 9.89 45.11
C ASN A 53 -5.70 10.12 46.45
N ASP A 54 -5.60 9.06 47.24
CA ASP A 54 -4.85 9.06 48.50
C ASP A 54 -3.37 8.81 48.25
N ALA A 55 -2.50 9.48 49.01
CA ALA A 55 -1.06 9.37 48.85
C ALA A 55 -0.30 9.40 50.18
N HIS A 56 0.80 8.66 50.22
CA HIS A 56 1.81 8.70 51.26
C HIS A 56 3.13 9.21 50.69
N THR A 57 3.81 10.14 51.37
CA THR A 57 5.12 10.65 50.92
C THR A 57 6.24 10.15 51.83
N TYR A 58 7.25 9.54 51.22
CA TYR A 58 8.45 9.05 51.88
C TYR A 58 9.67 9.84 51.44
N ARG A 59 10.65 10.01 52.34
CA ARG A 59 11.97 10.57 52.01
C ARG A 59 13.06 9.51 52.22
N PHE A 60 14.06 9.51 51.36
CA PHE A 60 15.26 8.69 51.50
C PHE A 60 16.50 9.44 50.98
N GLU A 61 17.67 9.05 51.47
CA GLU A 61 18.96 9.61 51.03
C GLU A 61 19.75 8.56 50.25
N VAL A 62 20.29 8.93 49.09
CA VAL A 62 21.25 8.14 48.33
C VAL A 62 22.65 8.59 48.72
N ALA A 63 23.46 7.69 49.29
CA ALA A 63 24.82 8.01 49.71
C ALA A 63 25.83 8.02 48.56
N ASP A 64 25.65 7.11 47.59
CA ASP A 64 26.58 6.88 46.49
C ASP A 64 25.82 6.78 45.17
N ALA A 65 26.36 7.39 44.11
CA ALA A 65 25.75 7.35 42.78
C ALA A 65 25.52 5.90 42.34
N GLY A 66 24.36 5.59 41.78
CA GLY A 66 24.08 4.25 41.25
C GLY A 66 22.64 4.06 40.82
N ARG A 67 22.39 2.87 40.26
CA ARG A 67 21.07 2.47 39.80
C ARG A 67 20.18 2.02 40.96
N VAL A 68 19.02 2.67 41.11
CA VAL A 68 18.06 2.42 42.20
C VAL A 68 16.75 1.92 41.62
N ARG A 69 16.16 0.89 42.25
CA ARG A 69 14.80 0.37 41.99
C ARG A 69 13.89 0.79 43.13
N ILE A 70 12.73 1.33 42.77
CA ILE A 70 11.65 1.71 43.66
C ILE A 70 10.45 0.89 43.22
N GLY A 71 9.99 -0.03 44.06
CA GLY A 71 8.82 -0.88 43.81
C GLY A 71 7.71 -0.55 44.79
N LEU A 72 6.49 -0.40 44.29
CA LEU A 72 5.28 -0.23 45.09
C LEU A 72 4.32 -1.34 44.72
N THR A 73 3.98 -2.19 45.69
CA THR A 73 3.14 -3.36 45.46
C THR A 73 1.85 -3.26 46.24
N SER A 74 0.74 -3.70 45.63
CA SER A 74 -0.53 -3.85 46.34
C SER A 74 -1.34 -5.03 45.82
N PRO A 75 -1.83 -5.91 46.70
CA PRO A 75 -2.71 -7.00 46.28
C PRO A 75 -4.11 -6.51 45.89
N GLU A 76 -4.54 -5.35 46.41
CA GLU A 76 -5.93 -4.88 46.37
C GLU A 76 -6.13 -3.66 45.45
N ALA A 77 -5.07 -2.87 45.23
CA ALA A 77 -5.12 -1.68 44.40
C ALA A 77 -4.11 -1.73 43.25
N ASP A 78 -4.45 -0.96 42.22
CA ASP A 78 -3.57 -0.67 41.09
C ASP A 78 -2.67 0.50 41.52
N SER A 79 -1.40 0.19 41.77
CA SER A 79 -0.47 1.09 42.46
C SER A 79 0.12 2.10 41.48
N TYR A 80 0.47 3.28 41.97
CA TYR A 80 1.10 4.33 41.18
C TYR A 80 2.13 5.04 42.04
N LEU A 81 3.35 5.22 41.54
CA LEU A 81 4.40 5.88 42.31
C LEU A 81 5.01 7.05 41.55
N TYR A 82 5.33 8.13 42.26
CA TYR A 82 6.14 9.24 41.75
C TYR A 82 7.48 9.32 42.51
N LEU A 83 8.59 9.32 41.78
CA LEU A 83 9.91 9.67 42.29
C LEU A 83 10.16 11.16 42.05
N LEU A 84 10.55 11.87 43.11
CA LEU A 84 10.73 13.32 43.12
C LEU A 84 12.10 13.71 43.67
N THR A 85 12.58 14.89 43.28
CA THR A 85 13.67 15.61 43.94
C THR A 85 13.25 16.11 45.32
N GLU A 86 14.21 16.52 46.16
CA GLU A 86 13.94 17.07 47.51
C GLU A 86 13.00 18.29 47.48
N ASP A 87 13.03 19.09 46.42
CA ASP A 87 12.14 20.26 46.25
C ASP A 87 10.72 19.88 45.73
N GLY A 88 10.46 18.59 45.50
CA GLY A 88 9.18 18.07 45.06
C GLY A 88 8.97 18.03 43.55
N SER A 89 9.99 18.33 42.74
CA SER A 89 9.92 18.22 41.28
C SER A 89 9.93 16.74 40.84
N ARG A 90 9.09 16.40 39.85
CA ARG A 90 8.97 15.02 39.34
C ARG A 90 10.19 14.61 38.53
N ILE A 91 10.78 13.47 38.88
CA ILE A 91 11.89 12.81 38.16
C ILE A 91 11.34 11.72 37.25
N ALA A 92 10.50 10.84 37.80
CA ALA A 92 9.92 9.69 37.11
C ALA A 92 8.70 9.19 37.87
N ASP A 93 7.91 8.35 37.24
CA ASP A 93 6.71 7.78 37.79
C ASP A 93 6.24 6.62 36.93
N ASN A 94 5.42 5.77 37.53
CA ASN A 94 4.95 4.55 36.88
C ASN A 94 3.76 3.96 37.66
N ASP A 95 2.83 3.32 36.95
CA ASP A 95 1.73 2.50 37.49
C ASP A 95 1.90 1.00 37.22
N ASP A 96 2.68 0.63 36.23
CA ASP A 96 2.84 -0.74 35.76
C ASP A 96 4.31 -1.03 35.47
N ASN A 97 4.95 -2.01 36.11
CA ASN A 97 6.27 -2.56 35.73
C ASN A 97 6.87 -3.53 36.77
N GLY A 98 6.17 -3.73 37.88
CA GLY A 98 6.38 -4.81 38.85
C GLY A 98 5.64 -6.08 38.45
N GLU A 99 5.39 -6.97 39.42
CA GLU A 99 4.52 -8.11 39.17
C GLU A 99 3.06 -7.63 39.01
N ARG A 100 2.37 -8.05 37.95
CA ARG A 100 0.94 -7.73 37.71
C ARG A 100 0.67 -6.23 37.48
N LEU A 101 0.02 -5.54 38.44
CA LEU A 101 -0.35 -4.10 38.36
C LEU A 101 0.48 -3.27 39.37
N ASP A 102 1.63 -3.80 39.75
CA ASP A 102 2.52 -3.14 40.69
C ASP A 102 3.41 -2.13 39.95
N ALA A 103 3.62 -0.98 40.57
CA ALA A 103 4.39 0.11 40.03
C ALA A 103 5.88 -0.09 40.31
N ARG A 104 6.73 0.18 39.32
CA ARG A 104 8.18 0.08 39.46
C ARG A 104 8.89 1.17 38.67
N VAL A 105 9.74 1.92 39.36
CA VAL A 105 10.66 2.90 38.75
C VAL A 105 12.10 2.46 38.96
N GLU A 106 12.89 2.52 37.90
CA GLU A 106 14.34 2.37 37.98
C GLU A 106 15.06 3.58 37.40
N ARG A 107 15.97 4.16 38.17
CA ARG A 107 16.73 5.36 37.77
C ARG A 107 18.16 5.34 38.30
N ASP A 108 19.07 5.90 37.51
CA ASP A 108 20.41 6.25 37.97
C ASP A 108 20.32 7.53 38.83
N LEU A 109 20.57 7.41 40.13
CA LEU A 109 20.50 8.52 41.08
C LEU A 109 21.89 8.91 41.57
N THR A 110 22.13 10.21 41.69
CA THR A 110 23.34 10.78 42.29
C THR A 110 23.19 10.89 43.82
N PRO A 111 24.28 11.08 44.58
CA PRO A 111 24.16 11.32 46.01
C PRO A 111 23.26 12.52 46.32
N GLY A 112 22.30 12.34 47.21
CA GLY A 112 21.29 13.37 47.49
C GLY A 112 20.03 12.83 48.16
N VAL A 113 19.11 13.74 48.48
CA VAL A 113 17.82 13.43 49.10
C VAL A 113 16.73 13.38 48.03
N TYR A 114 15.87 12.38 48.12
CA TYR A 114 14.77 12.15 47.19
C TYR A 114 13.48 11.89 47.95
N LEU A 115 12.35 12.12 47.27
CA LEU A 115 11.01 11.80 47.78
C LEU A 115 10.34 10.76 46.90
N VAL A 116 9.50 9.93 47.50
CA VAL A 116 8.60 9.01 46.79
C VAL A 116 7.17 9.30 47.24
N GLU A 117 6.27 9.57 46.31
CA GLU A 117 4.83 9.59 46.55
C GLU A 117 4.24 8.25 46.13
N ALA A 118 3.69 7.50 47.08
CA ALA A 118 2.97 6.25 46.85
C ALA A 118 1.46 6.53 46.80
N THR A 119 0.83 6.29 45.66
CA THR A 119 -0.58 6.57 45.37
C THR A 119 -1.16 5.43 44.52
N THR A 120 -2.38 5.58 44.02
CA THR A 120 -3.08 4.61 43.18
C THR A 120 -3.47 5.20 41.82
N VAL A 121 -3.70 4.33 40.83
CA VAL A 121 -4.31 4.71 39.53
C VAL A 121 -5.75 5.18 39.73
N GLY A 122 -6.51 4.43 40.55
CA GLY A 122 -7.92 4.68 40.83
C GLY A 122 -8.14 5.55 42.07
N GLY A 123 -9.12 6.46 41.99
CA GLY A 123 -9.44 7.39 43.07
C GLY A 123 -10.02 6.75 44.34
N ARG A 124 -10.16 7.58 45.38
CA ARG A 124 -10.69 7.29 46.73
C ARG A 124 -11.93 6.40 46.79
N GLU A 125 -12.75 6.44 45.74
CA GLU A 125 -13.99 5.67 45.63
C GLU A 125 -13.77 4.14 45.61
N ARG A 126 -12.55 3.67 45.31
CA ARG A 126 -12.20 2.24 45.34
C ARG A 126 -12.06 1.66 46.76
N GLY A 127 -12.07 2.52 47.79
CA GLY A 127 -11.94 2.09 49.17
C GLY A 127 -10.50 1.79 49.57
N PRO A 128 -10.27 1.41 50.83
CA PRO A 128 -8.93 1.36 51.38
C PRO A 128 -8.15 0.11 50.95
N ALA A 129 -6.85 0.27 50.68
CA ALA A 129 -5.99 -0.82 50.22
C ALA A 129 -4.60 -0.74 50.88
N ASP A 130 -4.05 -1.90 51.26
CA ASP A 130 -2.71 -2.02 51.84
C ASP A 130 -1.64 -2.04 50.74
N PHE A 131 -0.45 -1.50 51.02
CA PHE A 131 0.68 -1.47 50.09
C PHE A 131 2.03 -1.68 50.79
N THR A 132 3.02 -2.13 50.01
CA THR A 132 4.43 -2.20 50.41
C THR A 132 5.27 -1.38 49.43
N LEU A 133 6.06 -0.43 49.95
CA LEU A 133 7.08 0.30 49.20
C LEU A 133 8.46 -0.31 49.51
N THR A 134 9.25 -0.55 48.46
CA THR A 134 10.63 -1.03 48.55
C THR A 134 11.55 -0.12 47.74
N ILE A 135 12.72 0.19 48.29
CA ILE A 135 13.77 0.97 47.63
C ILE A 135 15.09 0.23 47.80
N SER A 136 15.68 -0.21 46.70
CA SER A 136 16.94 -0.97 46.70
C SER A 136 17.88 -0.48 45.61
N ARG A 137 19.18 -0.70 45.82
CA ARG A 137 20.20 -0.46 44.80
C ARG A 137 20.36 -1.73 43.97
N LEU A 138 20.39 -1.61 42.64
CA LEU A 138 20.56 -2.76 41.77
C LEU A 138 22.03 -3.06 41.51
N GLU A 139 22.40 -4.33 41.64
CA GLU A 139 23.69 -4.87 41.23
C GLU A 139 23.61 -5.36 39.77
N GLY A 140 24.72 -5.31 39.04
CA GLY A 140 24.80 -5.85 37.68
C GLY A 140 24.12 -5.00 36.59
N CYS A 141 23.61 -3.81 36.92
CA CYS A 141 23.03 -2.89 35.93
C CYS A 141 24.02 -1.87 35.36
N ASP A 142 25.28 -1.90 35.81
CA ASP A 142 26.37 -1.09 35.26
C ASP A 142 26.83 -1.64 33.91
N PHE A 143 27.49 -0.81 33.11
CA PHE A 143 28.00 -1.21 31.81
C PHE A 143 29.07 -2.30 31.94
N VAL A 144 28.83 -3.45 31.31
CA VAL A 144 29.83 -4.51 31.16
C VAL A 144 30.78 -4.13 30.03
N HIS A 145 32.06 -3.98 30.33
CA HIS A 145 33.06 -3.67 29.31
C HIS A 145 33.49 -4.95 28.58
N LEU A 146 33.15 -5.04 27.29
CA LEU A 146 33.45 -6.19 26.43
C LEU A 146 34.93 -6.25 26.06
N GLY A 147 35.60 -5.11 25.97
CA GLY A 147 37.02 -5.01 25.62
C GLY A 147 37.31 -3.95 24.56
N THR A 148 38.48 -4.05 23.95
CA THR A 148 38.89 -3.22 22.81
C THR A 148 38.66 -4.00 21.53
N LEU A 149 37.92 -3.41 20.60
CA LEU A 149 37.64 -3.99 19.30
C LEU A 149 38.87 -3.80 18.38
N GLU A 150 39.44 -4.91 17.93
CA GLU A 150 40.65 -4.97 17.09
C GLU A 150 40.37 -5.79 15.82
N PRO A 151 41.12 -5.58 14.72
CA PRO A 151 40.96 -6.36 13.49
C PRO A 151 41.06 -7.88 13.72
N GLY A 152 40.03 -8.61 13.27
CA GLY A 152 39.94 -10.07 13.40
C GLY A 152 39.55 -10.58 14.79
N VAL A 153 39.06 -9.70 15.68
CA VAL A 153 38.55 -10.05 17.00
C VAL A 153 37.09 -9.64 17.11
N ASP A 154 36.22 -10.62 17.37
CA ASP A 154 34.82 -10.38 17.70
C ASP A 154 34.66 -10.24 19.21
N LEU A 155 33.91 -9.23 19.64
CA LEU A 155 33.51 -9.09 21.03
C LEU A 155 32.10 -9.66 21.17
N THR A 156 31.93 -10.65 22.04
CA THR A 156 30.63 -11.31 22.23
C THR A 156 30.17 -11.24 23.68
N ALA A 157 28.85 -11.23 23.86
CA ALA A 157 28.21 -11.39 25.16
C ALA A 157 26.92 -12.21 25.01
N GLU A 158 26.62 -12.99 26.03
CA GLU A 158 25.36 -13.72 26.14
C GLU A 158 24.60 -13.20 27.36
N GLY A 159 23.27 -13.21 27.28
CA GLY A 159 22.41 -12.77 28.37
C GLY A 159 21.00 -13.28 28.26
N SER A 160 20.17 -12.88 29.22
CA SER A 160 18.76 -13.27 29.29
C SER A 160 17.92 -12.09 29.80
N TRP A 161 16.83 -11.77 29.10
CA TRP A 161 15.82 -10.84 29.57
C TRP A 161 14.79 -11.57 30.42
N SER A 162 14.47 -10.99 31.58
CA SER A 162 13.51 -11.51 32.55
C SER A 162 12.87 -10.36 33.33
N LEU A 163 11.87 -10.68 34.16
CA LEU A 163 11.25 -9.69 35.05
C LEU A 163 12.26 -9.01 36.01
N GLU A 164 13.32 -9.71 36.37
CA GLU A 164 14.34 -9.19 37.29
C GLU A 164 15.45 -8.38 36.60
N THR A 165 15.56 -8.49 35.27
CA THR A 165 16.55 -7.77 34.48
C THR A 165 16.37 -6.27 34.67
N CYS A 166 17.50 -5.56 34.73
CA CYS A 166 17.56 -4.10 34.78
C CYS A 166 16.68 -3.50 33.68
N GLY A 167 16.03 -2.36 33.92
CA GLY A 167 15.27 -1.67 32.89
C GLY A 167 16.16 -1.04 31.81
N SER A 168 15.60 -0.72 30.66
CA SER A 168 16.22 0.16 29.68
C SER A 168 16.39 1.56 30.26
N ARG A 169 17.49 2.22 29.86
CA ARG A 169 17.76 3.63 30.19
C ARG A 169 17.06 4.59 29.23
N TYR A 170 16.68 4.10 28.06
CA TYR A 170 16.10 4.91 26.99
C TYR A 170 14.59 4.72 26.85
N VAL A 171 14.09 3.51 27.14
CA VAL A 171 12.68 3.15 26.99
C VAL A 171 12.14 2.68 28.35
N SER A 172 11.07 3.31 28.83
CA SER A 172 10.38 2.85 30.04
C SER A 172 9.83 1.44 29.85
N ALA A 173 9.70 0.67 30.92
CA ALA A 173 9.08 -0.66 30.92
C ALA A 173 9.81 -1.82 30.21
N HIS A 174 10.97 -1.60 29.62
CA HIS A 174 11.69 -2.66 28.89
C HIS A 174 12.85 -3.23 29.72
N PRO A 175 13.12 -4.54 29.70
CA PRO A 175 14.32 -5.12 30.29
C PRO A 175 15.53 -4.86 29.39
N ALA A 176 16.70 -4.58 29.95
CA ALA A 176 17.90 -4.27 29.19
C ALA A 176 19.19 -4.71 29.89
N HIS A 177 20.15 -5.08 29.05
CA HIS A 177 21.55 -5.25 29.43
C HIS A 177 22.39 -4.12 28.81
N ALA A 178 23.40 -3.69 29.55
CA ALA A 178 24.22 -2.54 29.19
C ALA A 178 25.67 -2.97 28.98
N TYR A 179 26.20 -2.73 27.79
CA TYR A 179 27.57 -3.10 27.41
C TYR A 179 28.37 -1.90 26.92
N SER A 180 29.69 -1.98 26.98
CA SER A 180 30.56 -0.99 26.37
C SER A 180 31.75 -1.64 25.69
N PHE A 181 32.27 -0.99 24.65
CA PHE A 181 33.51 -1.40 24.00
C PHE A 181 34.36 -0.18 23.66
N THR A 182 35.66 -0.41 23.50
CA THR A 182 36.61 0.60 23.04
C THR A 182 36.95 0.34 21.58
N LEU A 183 36.83 1.35 20.72
CA LEU A 183 37.30 1.32 19.35
C LEU A 183 38.63 2.07 19.24
N ALA A 184 39.70 1.35 18.87
CA ALA A 184 41.06 1.89 18.87
C ALA A 184 41.32 2.90 17.73
N GLU A 185 40.74 2.65 16.55
CA GLU A 185 40.88 3.48 15.35
C GLU A 185 39.52 3.58 14.64
N SER A 186 39.29 4.68 13.90
CA SER A 186 38.03 4.87 13.19
C SER A 186 37.80 3.76 12.16
N ALA A 187 36.64 3.11 12.22
CA ALA A 187 36.31 1.97 11.37
C ALA A 187 34.79 1.78 11.24
N ARG A 188 34.39 0.97 10.26
CA ARG A 188 33.02 0.45 10.15
C ARG A 188 32.82 -0.70 11.14
N VAL A 189 31.85 -0.55 12.03
CA VAL A 189 31.51 -1.51 13.08
C VAL A 189 30.12 -2.04 12.82
N ARG A 190 29.96 -3.36 12.91
CA ARG A 190 28.67 -4.04 12.90
C ARG A 190 28.38 -4.64 14.27
N ILE A 191 27.16 -4.48 14.72
CA ILE A 191 26.64 -4.93 16.01
C ILE A 191 25.37 -5.73 15.72
N ASP A 192 25.37 -7.01 16.07
CA ASP A 192 24.22 -7.92 15.92
C ASP A 192 23.71 -8.33 17.30
N LEU A 193 22.38 -8.35 17.46
CA LEU A 193 21.71 -8.85 18.65
C LEU A 193 20.67 -9.88 18.23
N GLU A 194 20.91 -11.13 18.63
CA GLU A 194 20.16 -12.28 18.17
C GLU A 194 19.40 -12.93 19.32
N SER A 195 18.15 -13.33 19.08
CA SER A 195 17.36 -14.09 20.04
C SER A 195 16.34 -14.99 19.34
N GLU A 196 16.31 -16.28 19.71
CA GLU A 196 15.33 -17.22 19.16
C GLU A 196 13.91 -16.97 19.68
N ASN A 197 13.78 -16.55 20.94
CA ASN A 197 12.50 -16.45 21.65
C ASN A 197 12.11 -15.00 21.97
N GLY A 198 13.04 -14.06 21.86
CA GLY A 198 12.80 -12.64 22.07
C GLY A 198 12.46 -11.89 20.80
N ASP A 199 12.34 -10.58 20.97
CA ASP A 199 12.20 -9.58 19.93
C ASP A 199 13.21 -8.47 20.26
N PRO A 200 14.50 -8.63 19.89
CA PRO A 200 15.59 -7.77 20.30
C PRO A 200 15.45 -6.33 19.80
N VAL A 201 16.03 -5.39 20.56
CA VAL A 201 16.23 -4.01 20.14
C VAL A 201 17.63 -3.57 20.57
N LEU A 202 18.38 -3.03 19.62
CA LEU A 202 19.70 -2.46 19.82
C LEU A 202 19.66 -0.95 19.90
N SER A 203 20.48 -0.39 20.79
CA SER A 203 20.82 1.03 20.79
C SER A 203 22.33 1.21 20.99
N LEU A 204 22.94 2.05 20.16
CA LEU A 204 24.35 2.41 20.21
C LEU A 204 24.49 3.90 20.57
N ALA A 205 25.36 4.22 21.52
CA ALA A 205 25.59 5.58 21.99
C ALA A 205 27.07 5.91 22.23
N SER A 206 27.38 7.19 22.29
CA SER A 206 28.66 7.74 22.76
C SER A 206 28.43 8.91 23.72
N LEU A 207 29.45 9.26 24.52
CA LEU A 207 29.36 10.41 25.43
C LEU A 207 29.26 11.75 24.68
N GLU A 208 29.79 11.84 23.47
CA GLU A 208 29.80 13.09 22.69
C GLU A 208 28.48 13.32 21.94
N HIS A 209 27.93 12.25 21.35
CA HIS A 209 26.80 12.35 20.43
C HIS A 209 25.48 11.82 21.00
N GLY A 210 25.47 11.28 22.22
CA GLY A 210 24.30 10.58 22.74
C GLY A 210 24.04 9.31 21.94
N ILE A 211 22.76 8.99 21.68
CA ILE A 211 22.38 7.86 20.82
C ILE A 211 22.79 8.15 19.38
N ILE A 212 23.59 7.25 18.80
CA ILE A 212 24.11 7.32 17.43
C ILE A 212 23.24 6.49 16.48
N GLY A 213 22.66 5.40 16.97
CA GLY A 213 21.79 4.54 16.18
C GLY A 213 20.96 3.62 17.08
N ALA A 214 19.80 3.21 16.57
CA ALA A 214 18.93 2.20 17.18
C ALA A 214 18.26 1.39 16.08
N ASN A 215 17.97 0.13 16.33
CA ASN A 215 17.35 -0.79 15.38
C ASN A 215 16.71 -1.98 16.12
N ASP A 216 15.56 -2.44 15.65
CA ASP A 216 14.79 -3.58 16.17
C ASP A 216 14.81 -4.76 15.20
N ASP A 217 14.52 -4.57 13.91
CA ASP A 217 14.44 -5.66 12.90
C ASP A 217 15.41 -5.47 11.72
N GLY A 218 16.71 -5.28 12.01
CA GLY A 218 17.75 -4.99 11.02
C GLY A 218 18.57 -6.18 10.52
N ALA A 219 18.33 -7.38 11.04
CA ALA A 219 19.01 -8.63 10.65
C ALA A 219 17.99 -9.71 10.23
N GLU A 220 18.39 -10.97 10.13
CA GLU A 220 17.50 -12.08 9.75
C GLU A 220 16.38 -12.28 10.78
N GLY A 221 15.13 -12.36 10.32
CA GLY A 221 13.95 -12.47 11.19
C GLY A 221 13.73 -11.20 12.03
N ARG A 222 13.43 -11.37 13.32
CA ARG A 222 13.28 -10.26 14.29
C ARG A 222 14.58 -9.82 14.94
N ASN A 223 15.74 -10.19 14.39
CA ASN A 223 17.02 -9.88 15.01
C ASN A 223 17.43 -8.44 14.67
N SER A 224 18.13 -7.78 15.60
CA SER A 224 18.55 -6.39 15.39
C SER A 224 19.98 -6.30 14.86
N ARG A 225 20.24 -5.33 13.97
CA ARG A 225 21.59 -5.00 13.51
C ARG A 225 21.80 -3.49 13.41
N ILE A 226 22.96 -3.04 13.87
CA ILE A 226 23.47 -1.69 13.63
C ILE A 226 24.83 -1.80 12.92
N GLU A 227 24.96 -1.23 11.72
CA GLU A 227 26.23 -1.07 11.04
C GLU A 227 26.55 0.42 10.82
N GLN A 228 27.64 0.91 11.41
CA GLN A 228 27.97 2.34 11.42
C GLN A 228 29.48 2.58 11.26
N TYR A 229 29.85 3.65 10.55
CA TYR A 229 31.23 4.15 10.58
C TYR A 229 31.44 4.99 11.84
N LEU A 230 32.34 4.53 12.71
CA LEU A 230 32.58 5.10 14.03
C LEU A 230 34.00 5.66 14.13
N GLN A 231 34.16 6.76 14.88
CA GLN A 231 35.49 7.28 15.20
C GLN A 231 36.12 6.51 16.37
N ALA A 232 37.45 6.57 16.51
CA ALA A 232 38.11 6.01 17.70
C ALA A 232 37.51 6.60 19.00
N GLY A 233 37.15 5.74 19.96
CA GLY A 233 36.42 6.17 21.14
C GLY A 233 35.83 5.04 21.97
N VAL A 234 35.05 5.40 22.99
CA VAL A 234 34.31 4.45 23.84
C VAL A 234 32.83 4.55 23.49
N TYR A 235 32.22 3.39 23.24
CA TYR A 235 30.83 3.26 22.84
C TYR A 235 30.05 2.44 23.85
N PHE A 236 28.75 2.73 23.93
CA PHE A 236 27.81 2.11 24.86
C PHE A 236 26.70 1.45 24.05
N ILE A 237 26.41 0.21 24.37
CA ILE A 237 25.36 -0.59 23.75
C ILE A 237 24.30 -0.87 24.82
N GLU A 238 23.05 -0.67 24.47
CA GLU A 238 21.93 -1.23 25.22
C GLU A 238 21.27 -2.32 24.37
N ALA A 239 21.17 -3.52 24.95
CA ALA A 239 20.47 -4.66 24.38
C ALA A 239 19.16 -4.83 25.14
N THR A 240 18.05 -4.47 24.51
CA THR A 240 16.69 -4.50 25.09
C THR A 240 15.74 -5.26 24.18
N THR A 241 14.44 -5.16 24.42
CA THR A 241 13.40 -5.88 23.68
C THR A 241 12.34 -4.92 23.17
N TYR A 242 11.59 -5.32 22.13
CA TYR A 242 10.56 -4.49 21.51
C TYR A 242 9.29 -4.39 22.36
N LEU A 243 8.83 -5.51 22.92
CA LEU A 243 7.74 -5.52 23.91
C LEU A 243 8.25 -5.26 25.32
N GLU A 244 7.35 -4.67 26.11
CA GLU A 244 7.53 -4.41 27.54
C GLU A 244 7.78 -5.70 28.32
N ARG A 245 8.45 -5.54 29.47
CA ARG A 245 8.96 -6.62 30.32
C ARG A 245 7.90 -7.66 30.70
N ASP A 246 6.64 -7.25 30.85
CA ASP A 246 5.50 -8.10 31.25
C ASP A 246 4.79 -8.77 30.06
N ARG A 247 5.11 -8.38 28.83
CA ARG A 247 4.51 -8.89 27.58
C ARG A 247 5.44 -9.80 26.77
N GLN A 248 6.73 -9.80 27.08
CA GLN A 248 7.70 -10.75 26.55
C GLN A 248 7.49 -12.15 27.17
N PRO A 249 8.01 -13.24 26.57
CA PRO A 249 8.17 -14.50 27.27
C PRO A 249 8.89 -14.26 28.60
N LEU A 250 8.48 -14.98 29.65
CA LEU A 250 9.01 -14.81 31.02
C LEU A 250 10.54 -14.82 31.10
N GLN A 251 11.19 -15.49 30.14
CA GLN A 251 12.61 -15.49 29.95
C GLN A 251 12.94 -15.63 28.45
N ALA A 252 13.83 -14.78 27.93
CA ALA A 252 14.33 -14.86 26.55
C ALA A 252 15.86 -14.65 26.54
N ASP A 253 16.60 -15.61 26.00
CA ASP A 253 18.05 -15.57 25.89
C ASP A 253 18.50 -14.84 24.62
N PHE A 254 19.65 -14.17 24.66
CA PHE A 254 20.22 -13.47 23.51
C PHE A 254 21.74 -13.60 23.41
N THR A 255 22.24 -13.37 22.21
CA THR A 255 23.66 -13.22 21.89
C THR A 255 23.89 -11.84 21.27
N LEU A 256 24.85 -11.09 21.81
CA LEU A 256 25.35 -9.83 21.27
C LEU A 256 26.72 -10.06 20.64
N THR A 257 26.91 -9.65 19.39
CA THR A 257 28.21 -9.71 18.70
C THR A 257 28.58 -8.33 18.16
N VAL A 258 29.80 -7.88 18.45
CA VAL A 258 30.38 -6.63 17.93
C VAL A 258 31.64 -6.97 17.16
N HIS A 259 31.70 -6.61 15.88
CA HIS A 259 32.87 -6.90 15.04
C HIS A 259 33.18 -5.75 14.07
N LEU A 260 34.43 -5.73 13.60
CA LEU A 260 34.84 -4.84 12.52
C LEU A 260 34.40 -5.42 11.19
N VAL A 261 33.78 -4.59 10.37
CA VAL A 261 33.46 -4.95 9.00
C VAL A 261 34.74 -4.90 8.17
N ASP A 262 35.10 -6.01 7.51
CA ASP A 262 36.21 -6.05 6.58
C ASP A 262 35.83 -5.28 5.30
N GLU A 263 36.21 -4.00 5.23
CA GLU A 263 35.92 -3.14 4.08
C GLU A 263 36.53 -3.68 2.77
N ALA A 264 37.58 -4.51 2.81
CA ALA A 264 38.16 -5.15 1.62
C ALA A 264 37.36 -6.38 1.16
N ALA A 265 36.59 -7.01 2.06
CA ALA A 265 35.61 -8.04 1.73
C ALA A 265 34.32 -7.41 1.18
N GLN A 266 33.82 -6.31 1.77
CA GLN A 266 32.66 -5.57 1.24
C GLN A 266 32.91 -4.96 -0.15
N GLN A 267 34.16 -4.62 -0.49
CA GLN A 267 34.52 -4.19 -1.85
C GLN A 267 34.51 -5.34 -2.88
N GLN A 268 34.40 -6.59 -2.45
CA GLN A 268 34.27 -7.78 -3.30
C GLN A 268 32.84 -8.32 -3.37
N GLU A 269 31.89 -7.64 -2.71
CA GLU A 269 30.46 -7.96 -2.77
C GLU A 269 29.75 -7.03 -3.77
N PRO A 270 28.72 -7.54 -4.48
CA PRO A 270 27.97 -6.74 -5.43
C PRO A 270 27.19 -5.62 -4.73
N ARG A 271 27.26 -4.41 -5.28
CA ARG A 271 26.58 -3.21 -4.77
C ARG A 271 25.78 -2.56 -5.89
N LEU A 272 24.49 -2.85 -5.94
CA LEU A 272 23.61 -2.27 -6.96
C LEU A 272 23.32 -0.78 -6.71
N LYS A 273 23.20 -0.05 -7.81
CA LYS A 273 22.92 1.38 -7.84
C LYS A 273 22.03 1.69 -9.04
N ILE A 274 20.93 2.42 -8.85
CA ILE A 274 20.29 3.15 -9.95
C ILE A 274 21.25 4.20 -10.50
N GLU A 275 21.73 4.01 -11.73
CA GLU A 275 22.63 4.92 -12.42
C GLU A 275 21.89 6.01 -13.18
N GLU A 276 20.72 5.69 -13.71
CA GLU A 276 19.93 6.59 -14.56
C GLU A 276 18.44 6.28 -14.45
N VAL A 277 17.61 7.31 -14.53
CA VAL A 277 16.17 7.22 -14.70
C VAL A 277 15.82 8.18 -15.83
N ARG A 278 15.10 7.71 -16.84
CA ARG A 278 14.57 8.51 -17.94
C ARG A 278 13.06 8.42 -17.94
N THR A 279 12.43 9.58 -17.92
CA THR A 279 11.00 9.74 -18.16
C THR A 279 10.82 10.86 -19.19
N PRO A 280 9.64 10.96 -19.83
CA PRO A 280 9.24 12.21 -20.45
C PRO A 280 9.32 13.35 -19.42
N ALA A 281 9.73 14.53 -19.87
CA ALA A 281 9.76 15.73 -19.02
C ALA A 281 8.34 16.20 -18.65
N GLU A 282 7.38 15.93 -19.53
CA GLU A 282 5.97 16.24 -19.38
C GLU A 282 5.14 15.00 -19.75
N VAL A 283 4.11 14.71 -18.95
CA VAL A 283 3.15 13.61 -19.14
C VAL A 283 1.74 14.13 -18.93
N VAL A 284 0.72 13.48 -19.47
CA VAL A 284 -0.69 13.92 -19.30
C VAL A 284 -1.37 13.09 -18.22
N ALA A 285 -2.16 13.73 -17.35
CA ALA A 285 -2.91 13.05 -16.32
C ALA A 285 -3.86 12.00 -16.93
N GLY A 286 -3.80 10.77 -16.41
CA GLY A 286 -4.55 9.61 -16.87
C GLY A 286 -3.92 8.85 -18.04
N ASP A 287 -2.87 9.39 -18.67
CA ASP A 287 -2.17 8.71 -19.75
C ASP A 287 -1.03 7.84 -19.22
N PRO A 288 -0.91 6.58 -19.71
CA PRO A 288 0.25 5.77 -19.40
C PRO A 288 1.49 6.37 -20.07
N PHE A 289 2.61 6.33 -19.36
CA PHE A 289 3.93 6.68 -19.89
C PHE A 289 4.97 5.69 -19.38
N THR A 290 6.02 5.54 -20.17
CA THR A 290 7.10 4.59 -19.90
C THR A 290 8.16 5.22 -19.01
N VAL A 291 8.65 4.47 -18.03
CA VAL A 291 9.83 4.81 -17.22
C VAL A 291 10.96 3.86 -17.56
N ASP A 292 12.04 4.40 -18.15
CA ASP A 292 13.28 3.66 -18.35
C ASP A 292 14.23 3.92 -17.17
N TYR A 293 15.01 2.92 -16.80
CA TYR A 293 16.02 3.05 -15.75
C TYR A 293 17.21 2.14 -16.01
N ARG A 294 18.34 2.48 -15.39
CA ARG A 294 19.59 1.72 -15.51
C ARG A 294 20.13 1.40 -14.13
N ILE A 295 20.43 0.13 -13.90
CA ILE A 295 21.07 -0.35 -12.67
C ILE A 295 22.53 -0.71 -13.00
N GLY A 296 23.47 -0.31 -12.13
CA GLY A 296 24.87 -0.69 -12.21
C GLY A 296 25.35 -1.33 -10.91
N ASN A 297 26.38 -2.17 -11.01
CA ASN A 297 27.07 -2.74 -9.86
C ASN A 297 28.38 -1.96 -9.60
N LEU A 298 28.48 -1.29 -8.45
CA LEU A 298 29.67 -0.54 -8.03
C LEU A 298 30.61 -1.33 -7.10
N GLY A 299 30.24 -2.56 -6.74
CA GLY A 299 31.04 -3.48 -5.97
C GLY A 299 31.96 -4.35 -6.83
N GLY A 300 32.81 -5.14 -6.20
CA GLY A 300 33.47 -6.29 -6.84
C GLY A 300 32.56 -7.52 -6.80
N GLY A 301 32.80 -8.50 -7.67
CA GLY A 301 32.03 -9.76 -7.70
C GLY A 301 30.88 -9.79 -8.71
N GLU A 302 30.50 -11.00 -9.13
CA GLU A 302 29.28 -11.28 -9.90
C GLU A 302 28.08 -11.24 -8.92
N LEU A 303 26.92 -10.79 -9.38
CA LEU A 303 25.68 -10.91 -8.59
C LEU A 303 25.37 -12.40 -8.38
N PRO A 304 24.82 -12.81 -7.21
CA PRO A 304 24.46 -14.20 -7.01
C PRO A 304 23.34 -14.61 -7.97
N ASP A 305 23.59 -15.61 -8.82
CA ASP A 305 22.61 -16.23 -9.73
C ASP A 305 21.50 -17.01 -8.97
N ASP A 306 21.39 -16.87 -7.64
CA ASP A 306 20.66 -17.78 -6.74
C ASP A 306 19.31 -17.26 -6.21
N GLY A 307 18.64 -16.37 -6.96
CA GLY A 307 17.30 -15.87 -6.60
C GLY A 307 17.29 -14.61 -5.75
N SER A 308 18.41 -13.87 -5.75
CA SER A 308 18.50 -12.50 -5.25
C SER A 308 17.53 -11.59 -6.01
N ARG A 309 16.77 -10.74 -5.31
CA ARG A 309 15.71 -9.91 -5.89
C ARG A 309 16.04 -8.43 -5.80
N ALA A 310 15.81 -7.69 -6.89
CA ALA A 310 15.85 -6.24 -6.93
C ALA A 310 14.43 -5.66 -6.82
N LEU A 311 14.02 -5.13 -5.66
CA LEU A 311 12.71 -4.45 -5.52
C LEU A 311 12.83 -3.01 -6.03
N ILE A 312 11.95 -2.65 -6.96
CA ILE A 312 11.75 -1.25 -7.37
C ILE A 312 10.52 -0.74 -6.67
N TYR A 313 10.63 0.44 -6.09
CA TYR A 313 9.50 1.12 -5.49
C TYR A 313 9.52 2.58 -5.92
N ILE A 314 8.31 3.13 -5.99
CA ILE A 314 8.06 4.48 -6.46
C ILE A 314 7.41 5.25 -5.34
N VAL A 315 8.03 6.38 -5.00
CA VAL A 315 7.40 7.38 -4.15
C VAL A 315 7.22 8.61 -5.03
N GLY A 316 6.08 9.27 -4.88
CA GLY A 316 5.78 10.61 -5.37
C GLY A 316 5.10 11.41 -4.25
N PRO A 317 4.95 12.74 -4.35
CA PRO A 317 4.17 13.52 -3.38
C PRO A 317 2.67 13.13 -3.37
N ARG A 318 2.23 12.31 -4.34
CA ARG A 318 0.88 11.77 -4.46
C ARG A 318 0.92 10.23 -4.51
N VAL A 319 1.36 9.63 -3.41
CA VAL A 319 1.59 8.18 -3.22
C VAL A 319 0.40 7.29 -3.62
N PHE A 320 -0.82 7.83 -3.62
CA PHE A 320 -2.07 7.12 -3.95
C PHE A 320 -2.53 7.25 -5.42
N ASP A 321 -1.76 7.89 -6.30
CA ASP A 321 -2.12 8.07 -7.72
C ASP A 321 -1.59 6.96 -8.66
N LEU A 322 -0.91 5.95 -8.13
CA LEU A 322 -0.43 4.80 -8.89
C LEU A 322 -1.56 3.76 -9.02
N LEU A 323 -1.89 3.36 -10.24
CA LEU A 323 -2.90 2.33 -10.48
C LEU A 323 -2.47 0.92 -10.03
N ASP A 324 -1.16 0.69 -9.88
CA ASP A 324 -0.58 -0.52 -9.30
C ASP A 324 0.79 -0.23 -8.65
N PRO A 325 1.09 -0.73 -7.44
CA PRO A 325 2.46 -0.73 -6.93
C PRO A 325 3.30 -1.69 -7.79
N VAL A 326 4.11 -1.14 -8.70
CA VAL A 326 5.01 -1.95 -9.52
C VAL A 326 6.20 -2.39 -8.68
N SER A 327 6.11 -3.60 -8.13
CA SER A 327 7.26 -4.36 -7.64
C SER A 327 7.62 -5.42 -8.67
N GLY A 328 8.75 -5.23 -9.35
CA GLY A 328 9.35 -6.26 -10.20
C GLY A 328 10.37 -7.06 -9.40
N VAL A 329 10.40 -8.38 -9.56
CA VAL A 329 11.46 -9.24 -9.05
C VAL A 329 12.36 -9.59 -10.23
N TRP A 330 13.64 -9.25 -10.13
CA TRP A 330 14.62 -9.51 -11.20
C TRP A 330 15.72 -10.42 -10.70
N ASP A 331 16.02 -11.46 -11.48
CA ASP A 331 17.23 -12.26 -11.32
C ASP A 331 18.43 -11.36 -11.65
N ALA A 332 19.32 -11.23 -10.69
CA ALA A 332 20.46 -10.34 -10.78
C ALA A 332 21.51 -10.89 -11.78
N GLY A 333 21.51 -10.50 -13.07
CA GLY A 333 22.55 -11.04 -13.99
C GLY A 333 22.58 -10.74 -15.51
N VAL A 334 21.97 -9.69 -16.07
CA VAL A 334 21.95 -9.46 -17.57
C VAL A 334 22.98 -8.37 -17.99
N ALA A 335 23.44 -8.09 -19.25
CA ALA A 335 24.44 -7.00 -19.63
C ALA A 335 24.48 -6.24 -21.02
N TYR A 336 24.20 -4.88 -21.12
CA TYR A 336 24.92 -3.75 -21.86
C TYR A 336 24.12 -2.63 -22.66
N HIS A 337 24.83 -1.51 -23.04
CA HIS A 337 24.53 -0.11 -23.48
C HIS A 337 24.18 0.24 -24.98
N ALA A 338 23.84 1.54 -25.22
CA ALA A 338 24.40 2.33 -26.36
C ALA A 338 24.87 3.77 -25.98
N GLY A 339 26.13 4.13 -26.32
CA GLY A 339 26.65 5.52 -26.39
C GLY A 339 28.04 5.77 -25.79
N ASP A 340 29.08 5.87 -26.65
CA ASP A 340 30.46 6.22 -26.28
C ASP A 340 30.57 7.72 -25.94
N GLU A 341 30.66 8.10 -24.66
CA GLU A 341 31.47 9.27 -24.22
C GLU A 341 31.65 9.49 -22.69
N THR A 342 31.07 8.68 -21.79
CA THR A 342 31.28 8.88 -20.32
C THR A 342 31.47 7.59 -19.49
N ALA A 343 32.27 6.64 -19.96
CA ALA A 343 32.63 5.45 -19.18
C ALA A 343 33.57 5.80 -18.01
N SER A 344 33.01 5.92 -16.80
CA SER A 344 33.75 5.76 -15.53
C SER A 344 34.02 4.26 -15.32
N ALA A 345 35.27 3.90 -15.05
CA ALA A 345 35.85 2.56 -15.23
C ALA A 345 35.48 1.48 -14.18
N SER A 346 34.24 1.45 -13.66
CA SER A 346 33.88 0.45 -12.63
C SER A 346 32.41 0.01 -12.65
N SER A 347 31.75 0.00 -13.80
CA SER A 347 30.38 -0.49 -13.91
C SER A 347 30.24 -1.34 -15.16
N THR A 348 29.90 -2.62 -14.98
CA THR A 348 29.41 -3.52 -16.04
C THR A 348 27.89 -3.34 -16.11
N ALA A 349 27.38 -2.71 -17.16
CA ALA A 349 25.95 -2.44 -17.32
C ALA A 349 25.17 -3.71 -17.69
N ILE A 350 23.92 -3.79 -17.20
CA ILE A 350 23.00 -4.93 -17.37
C ILE A 350 22.16 -4.91 -18.70
N ASP A 351 21.58 -6.02 -19.20
CA ASP A 351 20.69 -6.02 -20.39
C ASP A 351 19.37 -5.37 -19.96
N GLU A 352 18.61 -4.92 -20.95
CA GLU A 352 17.41 -4.08 -20.79
C GLU A 352 16.44 -4.69 -19.77
N VAL A 353 16.43 -4.12 -18.56
CA VAL A 353 15.38 -4.37 -17.59
C VAL A 353 14.11 -3.80 -18.20
N ALA A 354 13.06 -4.61 -18.36
CA ALA A 354 11.87 -4.18 -19.07
C ALA A 354 11.34 -2.87 -18.45
N PRO A 355 11.12 -1.83 -19.28
CA PRO A 355 10.54 -0.60 -18.77
C PRO A 355 9.16 -0.88 -18.20
N PHE A 356 8.74 -0.10 -17.22
CA PHE A 356 7.39 -0.20 -16.67
C PHE A 356 6.55 1.01 -17.06
N GLU A 357 5.24 0.79 -17.18
CA GLU A 357 4.26 1.84 -17.48
C GLU A 357 3.65 2.39 -16.19
N LEU A 358 3.51 3.71 -16.12
CA LEU A 358 2.84 4.43 -15.03
C LEU A 358 1.79 5.37 -15.59
N ALA A 359 0.77 5.70 -14.81
CA ALA A 359 -0.13 6.81 -15.08
C ALA A 359 -0.35 7.61 -13.79
N PHE A 360 -0.40 8.93 -13.89
CA PHE A 360 -0.75 9.81 -12.75
C PHE A 360 -2.19 10.30 -12.93
N SER A 361 -3.02 10.22 -11.89
CA SER A 361 -4.41 10.68 -11.99
C SER A 361 -4.57 12.22 -11.97
N LYS A 362 -3.52 12.94 -11.57
CA LYS A 362 -3.64 14.27 -10.97
C LYS A 362 -2.50 15.16 -11.46
N HIS A 363 -2.81 16.33 -12.03
CA HIS A 363 -1.84 17.25 -12.66
C HIS A 363 -1.01 18.08 -11.64
N GLY A 364 0.16 18.53 -12.04
CA GLY A 364 1.08 19.34 -11.23
C GLY A 364 2.55 18.95 -11.37
N PRO A 365 3.46 19.81 -10.88
CA PRO A 365 4.87 19.44 -10.74
C PRO A 365 4.98 18.27 -9.75
N THR A 366 5.68 17.23 -10.16
CA THR A 366 5.86 16.02 -9.36
C THR A 366 7.29 15.51 -9.46
N TRP A 367 7.58 14.49 -8.66
CA TRP A 367 8.82 13.74 -8.74
C TRP A 367 8.54 12.25 -8.68
N LEU A 368 9.38 11.50 -9.35
CA LEU A 368 9.45 10.07 -9.33
C LEU A 368 10.72 9.67 -8.59
N PHE A 369 10.59 8.83 -7.56
CA PHE A 369 11.74 8.09 -7.03
C PHE A 369 11.78 6.70 -7.66
N VAL A 370 12.96 6.27 -8.11
CA VAL A 370 13.19 4.89 -8.51
C VAL A 370 14.26 4.32 -7.60
N GLY A 371 13.89 3.33 -6.80
CA GLY A 371 14.78 2.60 -5.89
C GLY A 371 15.21 1.24 -6.44
N VAL A 372 16.34 0.74 -5.98
CA VAL A 372 16.72 -0.67 -6.02
C VAL A 372 17.04 -1.13 -4.60
N VAL A 373 16.41 -2.23 -4.20
CA VAL A 373 16.71 -2.96 -2.96
C VAL A 373 17.18 -4.34 -3.34
N THR A 374 18.39 -4.73 -2.95
CA THR A 374 18.88 -6.11 -3.13
C THR A 374 18.53 -6.94 -1.92
N GLN A 375 17.76 -8.01 -2.13
CA GLN A 375 17.42 -8.98 -1.09
C GLN A 375 18.14 -10.31 -1.35
N GLY A 376 18.64 -10.95 -0.29
CA GLY A 376 19.20 -12.31 -0.37
C GLY A 376 18.18 -13.38 -0.80
N PRO A 377 18.64 -14.62 -1.11
CA PRO A 377 17.76 -15.72 -1.48
C PRO A 377 16.77 -16.04 -0.34
N PRO A 378 15.55 -16.50 -0.66
CA PRO A 378 14.58 -16.90 0.36
C PRO A 378 15.11 -18.09 1.17
N ASP A 379 15.00 -18.05 2.49
CA ASP A 379 15.27 -19.22 3.33
C ASP A 379 14.17 -20.27 3.10
N GLU A 380 14.55 -21.41 2.50
CA GLU A 380 13.64 -22.53 2.23
C GLU A 380 13.07 -23.16 3.52
N THR A 381 13.58 -22.79 4.70
CA THR A 381 13.08 -23.27 6.01
C THR A 381 12.05 -22.34 6.66
N ALA A 382 11.91 -21.11 6.17
CA ALA A 382 10.90 -20.16 6.62
C ALA A 382 9.51 -20.49 6.06
N GLY A 383 8.48 -20.35 6.88
CA GLY A 383 7.09 -20.66 6.50
C GLY A 383 6.53 -19.76 5.38
N PRO A 384 5.22 -19.85 5.07
CA PRO A 384 4.59 -19.18 3.92
C PRO A 384 4.64 -17.63 3.91
N ASN A 385 5.30 -16.99 4.88
CA ASN A 385 5.53 -15.54 4.98
C ASN A 385 6.99 -15.13 4.71
N ALA A 386 7.81 -15.99 4.09
CA ALA A 386 9.25 -15.80 3.84
C ALA A 386 9.67 -14.54 3.02
N ASP A 387 8.74 -13.69 2.60
CA ASP A 387 9.05 -12.42 1.94
C ASP A 387 9.38 -11.29 2.94
N ALA A 388 9.03 -11.42 4.23
CA ALA A 388 9.32 -10.41 5.25
C ALA A 388 10.71 -10.54 5.89
N ASP A 389 11.39 -11.69 5.73
CA ASP A 389 12.60 -12.06 6.47
C ASP A 389 13.89 -12.00 5.61
N ARG A 390 13.90 -11.26 4.50
CA ARG A 390 15.05 -11.24 3.57
C ARG A 390 16.08 -10.18 3.98
N GLU A 391 17.35 -10.58 4.09
CA GLU A 391 18.47 -9.65 4.35
C GLU A 391 18.54 -8.58 3.24
N GLU A 392 18.38 -7.31 3.61
CA GLU A 392 18.60 -6.17 2.72
C GLU A 392 20.11 -5.94 2.56
N ILE A 393 20.64 -6.36 1.41
CA ILE A 393 22.07 -6.31 1.07
C ILE A 393 22.47 -4.89 0.61
N GLY A 394 21.51 -4.03 0.26
CA GLY A 394 21.79 -2.64 -0.14
C GLY A 394 20.61 -1.88 -0.75
N PHE A 395 20.68 -0.54 -0.61
CA PHE A 395 19.67 0.42 -1.06
C PHE A 395 20.28 1.56 -1.88
N HIS A 396 19.68 1.85 -3.04
CA HIS A 396 19.97 3.08 -3.78
C HIS A 396 18.76 3.56 -4.56
N GLY A 397 18.63 4.87 -4.78
CA GLY A 397 17.67 5.37 -5.76
C GLY A 397 17.93 6.79 -6.23
N LEU A 398 17.25 7.16 -7.30
CA LEU A 398 17.33 8.48 -7.92
C LEU A 398 15.96 9.15 -7.95
N TRP A 399 15.97 10.46 -7.72
CA TRP A 399 14.81 11.33 -7.91
C TRP A 399 14.83 11.89 -9.35
N HIS A 400 13.69 11.88 -10.01
CA HIS A 400 13.47 12.51 -11.31
C HIS A 400 12.27 13.44 -11.23
N ASN A 401 12.42 14.71 -11.60
CA ASN A 401 11.31 15.66 -11.63
C ASN A 401 10.62 15.60 -12.98
N LEU A 402 9.30 15.69 -12.99
CA LEU A 402 8.50 15.80 -14.20
C LEU A 402 7.26 16.67 -13.96
N MET A 403 6.63 17.11 -15.05
CA MET A 403 5.37 17.85 -15.01
C MET A 403 4.23 16.94 -15.47
N VAL A 404 3.16 16.83 -14.66
CA VAL A 404 1.92 16.18 -15.09
C VAL A 404 0.96 17.28 -15.55
N LEU A 405 0.55 17.24 -16.81
CA LEU A 405 -0.38 18.18 -17.41
C LEU A 405 -1.83 17.74 -17.22
N SER A 406 -2.77 18.66 -17.02
CA SER A 406 -4.21 18.32 -16.90
C SER A 406 -4.85 17.92 -18.23
N GLY A 407 -4.19 18.26 -19.33
CA GLY A 407 -4.52 17.84 -20.68
C GLY A 407 -3.27 17.90 -21.58
N PRO A 408 -3.40 17.61 -22.87
CA PRO A 408 -2.30 17.68 -23.82
C PRO A 408 -2.06 19.13 -24.24
N ALA A 409 -0.84 19.61 -24.07
CA ALA A 409 -0.39 20.89 -24.62
C ALA A 409 0.10 20.71 -26.06
N PHE A 410 -0.14 21.71 -26.91
CA PHE A 410 0.32 21.71 -28.30
C PHE A 410 0.44 23.13 -28.85
N GLU A 411 1.40 23.32 -29.75
CA GLU A 411 1.60 24.55 -30.51
C GLU A 411 0.31 24.96 -31.26
N PRO A 412 0.07 26.25 -31.52
CA PRO A 412 -1.12 26.70 -32.22
C PRO A 412 -1.38 25.96 -33.53
N VAL A 413 -2.60 25.46 -33.70
CA VAL A 413 -3.04 24.72 -34.89
C VAL A 413 -4.24 25.39 -35.54
N ASP A 414 -4.17 25.61 -36.86
CA ASP A 414 -5.23 26.19 -37.65
C ASP A 414 -6.17 25.09 -38.21
N ILE A 415 -7.48 25.24 -37.98
CA ILE A 415 -8.53 24.28 -38.35
C ILE A 415 -9.76 24.98 -38.94
N THR A 416 -10.65 24.23 -39.60
CA THR A 416 -11.90 24.80 -40.17
C THR A 416 -13.16 24.19 -39.62
N ILE A 417 -14.03 25.08 -39.13
CA ILE A 417 -15.40 24.77 -38.74
C ILE A 417 -16.37 25.54 -39.64
N GLY A 418 -17.13 24.80 -40.44
CA GLY A 418 -18.07 25.37 -41.40
C GLY A 418 -17.37 26.09 -42.55
N SER A 419 -17.38 27.42 -42.54
CA SER A 419 -16.74 28.27 -43.56
C SER A 419 -15.79 29.29 -42.94
N SER A 420 -15.29 29.00 -41.75
CA SER A 420 -14.47 29.90 -40.95
C SER A 420 -13.30 29.14 -40.34
N ASP A 421 -12.17 29.82 -40.31
CA ASP A 421 -10.89 29.25 -39.93
C ASP A 421 -10.55 29.74 -38.52
N TYR A 422 -10.15 28.80 -37.66
CA TYR A 422 -9.88 29.04 -36.25
C TYR A 422 -8.48 28.56 -35.92
N THR A 423 -7.80 29.28 -35.04
CA THR A 423 -6.58 28.80 -34.40
C THR A 423 -6.95 28.25 -33.03
N VAL A 424 -6.49 27.04 -32.72
CA VAL A 424 -6.63 26.40 -31.41
C VAL A 424 -5.25 26.32 -30.77
N THR A 425 -5.14 26.72 -29.51
CA THR A 425 -3.89 26.67 -28.75
C THR A 425 -4.16 26.02 -27.41
N ALA A 426 -3.29 25.12 -26.97
CA ALA A 426 -3.34 24.49 -25.65
C ALA A 426 -2.01 24.73 -24.93
N GLU A 427 -2.02 25.61 -23.93
CA GLU A 427 -0.82 25.98 -23.17
C GLU A 427 -0.96 25.50 -21.72
N ALA A 428 0.11 24.89 -21.21
CA ALA A 428 0.25 24.55 -19.80
C ALA A 428 0.77 25.76 -19.00
N ASP A 429 0.20 25.99 -17.82
CA ASP A 429 0.78 26.92 -16.86
C ASP A 429 1.85 26.26 -15.97
N ALA A 430 2.38 27.02 -15.00
CA ALA A 430 3.42 26.54 -14.10
C ALA A 430 2.96 25.42 -13.14
N ASP A 431 1.65 25.27 -12.95
CA ASP A 431 1.02 24.25 -12.13
C ASP A 431 0.57 23.04 -12.99
N GLY A 432 0.90 23.02 -14.29
CA GLY A 432 0.53 21.94 -15.20
C GLY A 432 -0.94 21.98 -15.64
N GLU A 433 -1.68 23.05 -15.35
CA GLU A 433 -3.04 23.20 -15.85
C GLU A 433 -3.00 23.65 -17.32
N VAL A 434 -3.64 22.87 -18.20
CA VAL A 434 -3.70 23.17 -19.63
C VAL A 434 -4.95 23.96 -19.95
N THR A 435 -4.75 25.18 -20.45
CA THR A 435 -5.85 26.02 -20.94
C THR A 435 -5.91 25.96 -22.45
N THR A 436 -7.02 25.45 -22.98
CA THR A 436 -7.29 25.44 -24.41
C THR A 436 -8.08 26.68 -24.82
N THR A 437 -7.53 27.44 -25.76
CA THR A 437 -8.15 28.63 -26.34
C THR A 437 -8.47 28.42 -27.81
N VAL A 438 -9.57 29.04 -28.27
CA VAL A 438 -9.98 29.03 -29.68
C VAL A 438 -10.15 30.48 -30.09
N ALA A 439 -9.54 30.87 -31.20
CA ALA A 439 -9.62 32.21 -31.77
C ALA A 439 -10.00 32.14 -33.24
N LEU A 440 -10.91 32.99 -33.69
CA LEU A 440 -11.24 33.12 -35.12
C LEU A 440 -10.11 33.86 -35.83
N ILE A 441 -9.52 33.28 -36.88
CA ILE A 441 -8.35 33.87 -37.56
C ILE A 441 -8.66 35.25 -38.14
N ALA A 442 -9.88 35.42 -38.69
CA ALA A 442 -10.30 36.68 -39.30
C ALA A 442 -10.56 37.81 -38.27
N ASP A 443 -10.88 37.45 -37.02
CA ASP A 443 -11.17 38.38 -35.92
C ASP A 443 -10.92 37.69 -34.56
N PRO A 444 -9.68 37.72 -34.04
CA PRO A 444 -9.30 36.96 -32.84
C PRO A 444 -10.07 37.34 -31.57
N ASP A 445 -10.69 38.53 -31.53
CA ASP A 445 -11.45 39.02 -30.38
C ASP A 445 -12.96 38.68 -30.47
N ALA A 446 -13.40 37.97 -31.51
CA ALA A 446 -14.80 37.62 -31.70
C ALA A 446 -15.29 36.57 -30.68
N ASP A 447 -16.49 36.76 -30.13
CA ASP A 447 -17.17 35.73 -29.33
C ASP A 447 -17.46 34.49 -30.19
N ILE A 448 -16.95 33.33 -29.78
CA ILE A 448 -17.14 32.06 -30.49
C ILE A 448 -18.32 31.31 -29.89
N ASP A 449 -19.18 30.76 -30.76
CA ASP A 449 -20.28 29.89 -30.34
C ASP A 449 -19.72 28.67 -29.58
N PRO A 450 -20.26 28.31 -28.39
CA PRO A 450 -19.74 27.19 -27.61
C PRO A 450 -19.69 25.86 -28.36
N GLN A 451 -20.63 25.60 -29.28
CA GLN A 451 -20.60 24.38 -30.08
C GLN A 451 -19.44 24.39 -31.07
N VAL A 452 -19.20 25.54 -31.71
CA VAL A 452 -18.06 25.74 -32.63
C VAL A 452 -16.75 25.61 -31.88
N GLN A 453 -16.65 26.17 -30.67
CA GLN A 453 -15.48 26.03 -29.82
C GLN A 453 -15.15 24.56 -29.53
N MET A 454 -16.14 23.76 -29.15
CA MET A 454 -15.94 22.33 -28.85
C MET A 454 -15.55 21.52 -30.09
N GLN A 455 -16.15 21.83 -31.25
CA GLN A 455 -15.76 21.21 -32.52
C GLN A 455 -14.33 21.59 -32.91
N ALA A 456 -13.92 22.84 -32.70
CA ALA A 456 -12.56 23.30 -32.96
C ALA A 456 -11.54 22.54 -32.08
N ILE A 457 -11.80 22.45 -30.77
CA ILE A 457 -10.94 21.72 -29.83
C ILE A 457 -10.84 20.23 -30.19
N TYR A 458 -11.96 19.58 -30.50
CA TYR A 458 -11.96 18.18 -30.96
C TYR A 458 -11.13 18.01 -32.24
N THR A 459 -11.28 18.91 -33.21
CA THR A 459 -10.57 18.86 -34.50
C THR A 459 -9.07 19.01 -34.30
N ALA A 460 -8.65 19.97 -33.49
CA ALA A 460 -7.24 20.16 -33.15
C ALA A 460 -6.68 18.95 -32.40
N GLY A 461 -7.41 18.41 -31.41
CA GLY A 461 -7.00 17.21 -30.68
C GLY A 461 -6.88 15.96 -31.57
N ALA A 462 -7.77 15.79 -32.55
CA ALA A 462 -7.67 14.68 -33.50
C ALA A 462 -6.43 14.83 -34.39
N LEU A 463 -6.07 16.05 -34.77
CA LEU A 463 -4.84 16.31 -35.51
C LEU A 463 -3.61 16.00 -34.64
N THR A 464 -3.54 16.52 -33.42
CA THR A 464 -2.32 16.48 -32.60
C THR A 464 -2.12 15.19 -31.80
N GLN A 465 -3.16 14.39 -31.57
CA GLN A 465 -3.06 13.16 -30.75
C GLN A 465 -3.47 11.87 -31.47
N ILE A 466 -4.16 11.98 -32.61
CA ILE A 466 -4.63 10.79 -33.35
C ILE A 466 -3.92 10.68 -34.67
N LEU A 467 -3.88 11.77 -35.44
CA LEU A 467 -3.25 11.80 -36.75
C LEU A 467 -1.72 11.98 -36.67
N ASP A 468 -1.24 12.84 -35.77
CA ASP A 468 0.18 12.94 -35.47
C ASP A 468 0.67 11.64 -34.82
N GLY A 469 1.82 11.14 -35.26
CA GLY A 469 2.34 9.85 -34.82
C GLY A 469 1.49 8.62 -35.19
N VAL A 470 0.54 8.73 -36.13
CA VAL A 470 -0.42 7.65 -36.44
C VAL A 470 0.25 6.34 -36.89
N PHE A 471 1.40 6.42 -37.56
CA PHE A 471 2.12 5.25 -38.10
C PHE A 471 3.04 4.59 -37.08
N GLU A 472 3.34 5.29 -35.99
CA GLU A 472 4.14 4.83 -34.85
C GLU A 472 3.28 4.11 -33.81
N ARG A 473 1.94 4.16 -33.95
CA ARG A 473 1.00 3.45 -33.07
C ARG A 473 1.29 1.95 -33.07
N PRO A 474 1.41 1.28 -31.90
CA PRO A 474 1.81 -0.12 -31.82
C PRO A 474 0.98 -1.07 -32.71
N ALA A 475 -0.34 -0.91 -32.72
CA ALA A 475 -1.26 -1.76 -33.50
C ALA A 475 -1.20 -1.52 -35.02
N LEU A 476 -0.68 -0.36 -35.46
CA LEU A 476 -0.59 0.01 -36.88
C LEU A 476 0.84 -0.09 -37.42
N SER A 477 1.82 -0.05 -36.53
CA SER A 477 3.23 -0.19 -36.86
C SER A 477 3.48 -1.53 -37.56
N GLY A 478 4.06 -1.49 -38.76
CA GLY A 478 4.34 -2.68 -39.57
C GLY A 478 3.23 -3.10 -40.54
N LEU A 479 2.04 -2.48 -40.51
CA LEU A 479 1.01 -2.74 -41.53
C LEU A 479 1.44 -2.19 -42.89
N SER A 480 1.25 -2.99 -43.95
CA SER A 480 1.65 -2.63 -45.31
C SER A 480 0.70 -1.64 -45.96
N GLU A 481 1.27 -0.70 -46.71
CA GLU A 481 0.54 0.36 -47.40
C GLU A 481 0.51 0.18 -48.92
N ASP A 482 1.12 -0.89 -49.43
CA ASP A 482 1.40 -1.11 -50.86
C ASP A 482 0.28 -1.87 -51.62
N SER A 483 -0.94 -1.90 -51.09
CA SER A 483 -2.09 -2.60 -51.71
C SER A 483 -3.04 -1.70 -52.50
N ASP A 484 -3.83 -2.28 -53.42
CA ASP A 484 -4.86 -1.56 -54.19
C ASP A 484 -5.98 -1.07 -53.24
N PRO A 485 -6.26 0.23 -53.13
CA PRO A 485 -7.08 0.77 -52.03
C PRO A 485 -8.58 0.51 -52.20
N GLU A 486 -9.16 -0.25 -51.28
CA GLU A 486 -10.61 -0.28 -51.07
C GLU A 486 -11.02 0.83 -50.08
N ARG A 487 -11.97 1.67 -50.48
CA ARG A 487 -12.50 2.73 -49.60
C ARG A 487 -13.37 2.12 -48.51
N VAL A 488 -13.08 2.51 -47.26
CA VAL A 488 -13.91 2.20 -46.09
C VAL A 488 -14.68 3.44 -45.66
N ASN A 489 -15.94 3.25 -45.28
CA ASN A 489 -16.74 4.27 -44.62
C ASN A 489 -17.15 3.75 -43.24
N VAL A 490 -16.54 4.30 -42.19
CA VAL A 490 -16.90 4.05 -40.80
C VAL A 490 -17.70 5.27 -40.36
N ALA A 491 -18.92 5.06 -39.86
CA ALA A 491 -19.85 6.18 -39.61
C ALA A 491 -19.34 7.12 -38.51
N ASN A 492 -18.79 6.56 -37.43
CA ASN A 492 -18.23 7.27 -36.28
C ASN A 492 -17.30 6.31 -35.49
N PRO A 493 -16.50 6.80 -34.52
CA PRO A 493 -15.55 5.97 -33.77
C PRO A 493 -16.17 5.21 -32.58
N SER A 494 -17.51 5.23 -32.41
CA SER A 494 -18.15 4.56 -31.27
C SER A 494 -18.05 3.04 -31.33
N SER A 495 -18.14 2.42 -30.16
CA SER A 495 -18.20 0.96 -30.01
C SER A 495 -19.32 0.36 -30.86
N SER A 496 -20.50 0.96 -30.85
CA SER A 496 -21.67 0.48 -31.60
C SER A 496 -21.43 0.44 -33.11
N SER A 497 -20.75 1.46 -33.65
CA SER A 497 -20.36 1.57 -35.05
C SER A 497 -19.32 0.50 -35.43
N LEU A 498 -18.32 0.28 -34.57
CA LEU A 498 -17.27 -0.70 -34.79
C LEU A 498 -17.78 -2.14 -34.65
N ILE A 499 -18.61 -2.42 -33.64
CA ILE A 499 -19.26 -3.73 -33.43
C ILE A 499 -20.13 -4.11 -34.63
N SER A 500 -20.93 -3.17 -35.15
CA SER A 500 -21.72 -3.39 -36.38
C SER A 500 -20.81 -3.61 -37.60
N ALA A 501 -19.74 -2.82 -37.76
CA ALA A 501 -18.79 -2.98 -38.85
C ALA A 501 -18.08 -4.35 -38.82
N PHE A 502 -17.67 -4.81 -37.63
CA PHE A 502 -17.09 -6.13 -37.43
C PHE A 502 -18.08 -7.24 -37.80
N GLY A 503 -19.31 -7.19 -37.27
CA GLY A 503 -20.34 -8.17 -37.57
C GLY A 503 -20.66 -8.27 -39.06
N GLN A 504 -20.68 -7.14 -39.77
CA GLN A 504 -20.89 -7.09 -41.21
C GLN A 504 -19.77 -7.80 -41.96
N GLN A 505 -18.52 -7.58 -41.56
CA GLN A 505 -17.35 -8.19 -42.21
C GLN A 505 -17.25 -9.68 -41.90
N TYR A 506 -17.47 -10.06 -40.66
CA TYR A 506 -17.45 -11.46 -40.25
C TYR A 506 -18.50 -12.28 -41.02
N ALA A 507 -19.75 -11.79 -41.07
CA ALA A 507 -20.81 -12.45 -41.83
C ALA A 507 -20.51 -12.50 -43.34
N ALA A 508 -19.96 -11.43 -43.91
CA ALA A 508 -19.61 -11.36 -45.32
C ALA A 508 -18.48 -12.35 -45.68
N SER A 509 -17.43 -12.42 -44.86
CA SER A 509 -16.27 -13.32 -45.06
C SER A 509 -16.69 -14.78 -44.95
N LEU A 510 -17.47 -15.15 -43.94
CA LEU A 510 -18.01 -16.50 -43.82
C LEU A 510 -18.91 -16.88 -44.99
N SER A 511 -19.79 -15.97 -45.43
CA SER A 511 -20.65 -16.22 -46.60
C SER A 511 -19.83 -16.43 -47.87
N ALA A 512 -18.78 -15.64 -48.08
CA ALA A 512 -17.90 -15.73 -49.25
C ALA A 512 -17.06 -17.02 -49.27
N SER A 513 -16.69 -17.54 -48.10
CA SER A 513 -15.84 -18.74 -47.96
C SER A 513 -16.54 -20.04 -48.35
N GLY A 514 -17.89 -20.07 -48.39
CA GLY A 514 -18.68 -21.29 -48.58
C GLY A 514 -18.67 -22.26 -47.39
N LEU A 515 -18.02 -21.92 -46.27
CA LEU A 515 -17.94 -22.76 -45.08
C LEU A 515 -19.31 -23.07 -44.46
N ILE A 516 -20.22 -22.11 -44.52
CA ILE A 516 -21.60 -22.29 -44.00
C ILE A 516 -22.37 -23.37 -44.76
N ASP A 517 -22.18 -23.47 -46.08
CA ASP A 517 -22.84 -24.47 -46.90
C ASP A 517 -22.27 -25.87 -46.65
N GLY A 518 -20.94 -25.99 -46.51
CA GLY A 518 -20.28 -27.24 -46.12
C GLY A 518 -20.73 -27.73 -44.74
N TRP A 519 -20.80 -26.81 -43.76
CA TRP A 519 -21.29 -27.11 -42.43
C TRP A 519 -22.75 -27.58 -42.42
N ARG A 520 -23.64 -26.90 -43.16
CA ARG A 520 -25.05 -27.30 -43.36
C ARG A 520 -25.17 -28.69 -44.01
N ALA A 521 -24.26 -29.02 -44.93
CA ALA A 521 -24.16 -30.33 -45.55
C ALA A 521 -23.56 -31.41 -44.62
N ARG A 522 -23.16 -31.05 -43.39
CA ARG A 522 -22.47 -31.89 -42.39
C ARG A 522 -21.13 -32.42 -42.89
N GLU A 523 -20.46 -31.65 -43.72
CA GLU A 523 -19.10 -31.92 -44.15
C GLU A 523 -18.13 -31.52 -43.02
N ALA A 524 -17.03 -32.27 -42.86
CA ALA A 524 -15.98 -31.87 -41.94
C ALA A 524 -15.26 -30.65 -42.52
N ILE A 525 -15.19 -29.55 -41.76
CA ILE A 525 -14.46 -28.37 -42.20
C ILE A 525 -12.97 -28.64 -42.05
N ASN A 526 -12.25 -28.64 -43.16
CA ASN A 526 -10.81 -28.76 -43.16
C ASN A 526 -10.21 -27.52 -42.47
N PRO A 527 -9.33 -27.68 -41.47
CA PRO A 527 -8.67 -26.54 -40.85
C PRO A 527 -7.92 -25.63 -41.83
N THR A 528 -7.43 -26.15 -42.96
CA THR A 528 -6.86 -25.33 -44.04
C THR A 528 -7.86 -24.36 -44.65
N ALA A 529 -9.16 -24.70 -44.73
CA ALA A 529 -10.18 -23.79 -45.24
C ALA A 529 -10.44 -22.61 -44.29
N ILE A 530 -10.22 -22.82 -42.99
CA ILE A 530 -10.27 -21.75 -41.97
C ILE A 530 -9.04 -20.83 -42.10
N GLU A 531 -7.89 -21.42 -42.41
CA GLU A 531 -6.67 -20.65 -42.70
C GLU A 531 -6.82 -19.79 -43.96
N GLU A 532 -7.40 -20.33 -45.05
CA GLU A 532 -7.70 -19.54 -46.27
C GLU A 532 -8.67 -18.39 -46.00
N LEU A 533 -9.73 -18.64 -45.22
CA LEU A 533 -10.68 -17.58 -44.80
C LEU A 533 -9.94 -16.38 -44.18
N TRP A 534 -8.98 -16.63 -43.30
CA TRP A 534 -8.24 -15.57 -42.62
C TRP A 534 -7.13 -14.95 -43.46
N LEU A 535 -6.50 -15.69 -44.37
CA LEU A 535 -5.59 -15.10 -45.34
C LEU A 535 -6.31 -14.15 -46.31
N ASP A 536 -7.51 -14.52 -46.76
CA ASP A 536 -8.37 -13.67 -47.57
C ASP A 536 -8.84 -12.44 -46.77
N ALA A 537 -9.23 -12.63 -45.51
CA ALA A 537 -9.63 -11.54 -44.62
C ALA A 537 -8.47 -10.57 -44.35
N ALA A 538 -7.26 -11.07 -44.07
CA ALA A 538 -6.06 -10.28 -43.85
C ALA A 538 -5.71 -9.45 -45.09
N SER A 539 -5.74 -10.07 -46.28
CA SER A 539 -5.51 -9.39 -47.55
C SER A 539 -6.50 -8.24 -47.80
N ALA A 540 -7.79 -8.48 -47.56
CA ALA A 540 -8.82 -7.46 -47.65
C ALA A 540 -8.64 -6.35 -46.60
N ALA A 541 -8.23 -6.70 -45.38
CA ALA A 541 -7.97 -5.76 -44.31
C ALA A 541 -6.76 -4.85 -44.63
N SER A 542 -5.67 -5.40 -45.16
CA SER A 542 -4.50 -4.64 -45.61
C SER A 542 -4.85 -3.66 -46.74
N SER A 543 -5.66 -4.09 -47.73
CA SER A 543 -6.18 -3.20 -48.79
C SER A 543 -6.93 -1.99 -48.25
N ARG A 544 -7.78 -2.20 -47.24
CA ARG A 544 -8.51 -1.13 -46.57
C ARG A 544 -7.58 -0.20 -45.79
N TYR A 545 -6.60 -0.76 -45.08
CA TYR A 545 -5.60 0.04 -44.36
C TYR A 545 -4.79 0.93 -45.30
N ALA A 546 -4.29 0.41 -46.42
CA ALA A 546 -3.57 1.23 -47.41
C ALA A 546 -4.40 2.42 -47.91
N SER A 547 -5.72 2.25 -48.11
CA SER A 547 -6.60 3.35 -48.46
C SER A 547 -6.71 4.42 -47.35
N MET A 548 -6.73 4.01 -46.09
CA MET A 548 -6.80 4.93 -44.94
C MET A 548 -5.46 5.64 -44.74
N ALA A 549 -4.35 4.89 -44.74
CA ALA A 549 -2.98 5.40 -44.64
C ALA A 549 -2.67 6.46 -45.70
N ALA A 550 -3.06 6.23 -46.97
CA ALA A 550 -2.91 7.22 -48.03
C ALA A 550 -3.72 8.51 -47.76
N GLY A 551 -4.91 8.38 -47.17
CA GLY A 551 -5.73 9.50 -46.72
C GLY A 551 -5.06 10.30 -45.60
N TRP A 552 -4.55 9.61 -44.58
CA TRP A 552 -3.86 10.21 -43.44
C TRP A 552 -2.60 10.96 -43.86
N ARG A 553 -1.77 10.40 -44.76
CA ARG A 553 -0.63 11.12 -45.33
C ARG A 553 -1.02 12.39 -46.06
N SER A 554 -2.05 12.31 -46.89
CA SER A 554 -2.58 13.48 -47.59
C SER A 554 -3.08 14.56 -46.62
N LEU A 555 -3.54 14.18 -45.42
CA LEU A 555 -3.92 15.12 -44.37
C LEU A 555 -2.70 15.72 -43.65
N LEU A 556 -1.71 14.89 -43.29
CA LEU A 556 -0.44 15.32 -42.67
C LEU A 556 0.35 16.26 -43.60
N ASP A 557 0.49 15.91 -44.89
CA ASP A 557 1.16 16.75 -45.90
C ASP A 557 0.48 18.13 -46.05
N ARG A 558 -0.84 18.19 -45.85
CA ARG A 558 -1.58 19.48 -45.85
C ARG A 558 -1.32 20.27 -44.57
N ALA A 559 -1.30 19.61 -43.42
CA ALA A 559 -1.09 20.23 -42.11
C ALA A 559 0.28 20.95 -42.00
N GLU A 560 1.33 20.45 -42.66
CA GLU A 560 2.64 21.11 -42.72
C GLU A 560 2.68 22.36 -43.62
N GLY A 561 1.63 22.61 -44.42
CA GLY A 561 1.67 23.54 -45.56
C GLY A 561 0.81 24.81 -45.44
N GLN A 562 -0.47 24.69 -45.04
CA GLN A 562 -1.51 25.72 -44.79
C GLN A 562 -2.79 24.98 -44.32
N PRO A 563 -3.72 25.58 -43.54
CA PRO A 563 -4.79 24.80 -42.91
C PRO A 563 -5.69 24.22 -44.01
N GLU A 564 -6.42 23.14 -43.82
CA GLU A 564 -7.42 23.04 -42.78
C GLU A 564 -7.81 21.57 -42.65
N LEU A 565 -7.61 20.99 -41.47
CA LEU A 565 -8.37 19.81 -41.09
C LEU A 565 -9.79 20.28 -40.78
N SER A 566 -10.78 19.81 -41.53
CA SER A 566 -12.17 20.11 -41.19
C SER A 566 -12.63 19.21 -40.04
N PHE A 567 -13.68 19.64 -39.31
CA PHE A 567 -14.29 18.77 -38.29
C PHE A 567 -14.70 17.39 -38.84
N GLN A 568 -15.20 17.34 -40.08
CA GLN A 568 -15.57 16.07 -40.71
C GLN A 568 -14.34 15.20 -41.03
N ASP A 569 -13.23 15.81 -41.42
CA ASP A 569 -11.97 15.08 -41.62
C ASP A 569 -11.48 14.51 -40.29
N ALA A 570 -11.52 15.27 -39.19
CA ALA A 570 -11.16 14.80 -37.86
C ALA A 570 -12.00 13.59 -37.41
N VAL A 571 -13.33 13.66 -37.56
CA VAL A 571 -14.21 12.52 -37.24
C VAL A 571 -13.89 11.32 -38.14
N THR A 572 -13.60 11.55 -39.41
CA THR A 572 -13.23 10.48 -40.37
C THR A 572 -11.92 9.81 -39.98
N VAL A 573 -10.89 10.59 -39.65
CA VAL A 573 -9.59 10.08 -39.20
C VAL A 573 -9.76 9.25 -37.93
N HIS A 574 -10.43 9.81 -36.91
CA HIS A 574 -10.65 9.10 -35.65
C HIS A 574 -11.39 7.77 -35.89
N SER A 575 -12.46 7.80 -36.70
CA SER A 575 -13.23 6.59 -37.04
C SER A 575 -12.39 5.54 -37.78
N GLN A 576 -11.54 5.99 -38.71
CA GLN A 576 -10.66 5.11 -39.48
C GLN A 576 -9.54 4.51 -38.63
N VAL A 577 -8.94 5.30 -37.73
CA VAL A 577 -7.90 4.80 -36.81
C VAL A 577 -8.50 3.78 -35.85
N ALA A 578 -9.64 4.10 -35.22
CA ALA A 578 -10.32 3.15 -34.33
C ALA A 578 -10.70 1.85 -35.05
N TYR A 579 -11.15 1.93 -36.31
CA TYR A 579 -11.43 0.78 -37.15
C TYR A 579 -10.17 -0.01 -37.54
N ALA A 580 -9.07 0.68 -37.84
CA ALA A 580 -7.80 0.03 -38.18
C ALA A 580 -7.26 -0.76 -36.98
N GLU A 581 -7.28 -0.18 -35.78
CA GLU A 581 -6.79 -0.83 -34.56
C GLU A 581 -7.73 -1.96 -34.11
N SER A 582 -9.04 -1.77 -34.23
CA SER A 582 -10.02 -2.72 -33.70
C SER A 582 -10.35 -3.87 -34.65
N ILE A 583 -10.23 -3.68 -35.97
CA ILE A 583 -10.71 -4.67 -36.97
C ILE A 583 -9.60 -5.07 -37.93
N VAL A 584 -8.77 -4.13 -38.40
CA VAL A 584 -7.70 -4.47 -39.36
C VAL A 584 -6.55 -5.18 -38.68
N ALA A 585 -6.01 -4.63 -37.59
CA ALA A 585 -4.84 -5.19 -36.92
C ALA A 585 -5.04 -6.65 -36.47
N PRO A 586 -6.16 -7.05 -35.82
CA PRO A 586 -6.39 -8.45 -35.46
C PRO A 586 -6.48 -9.39 -36.67
N ALA A 587 -7.09 -8.94 -37.78
CA ALA A 587 -7.20 -9.74 -38.99
C ALA A 587 -5.85 -9.95 -39.68
N VAL A 588 -5.01 -8.91 -39.75
CA VAL A 588 -3.66 -8.99 -40.33
C VAL A 588 -2.75 -9.87 -39.45
N ALA A 589 -2.77 -9.68 -38.13
CA ALA A 589 -2.01 -10.51 -37.20
C ALA A 589 -2.35 -12.01 -37.34
N ALA A 590 -3.64 -12.34 -37.47
CA ALA A 590 -4.08 -13.71 -37.73
C ALA A 590 -3.53 -14.25 -39.06
N GLY A 591 -3.58 -13.45 -40.12
CA GLY A 591 -3.02 -13.79 -41.43
C GLY A 591 -1.51 -14.03 -41.39
N ASP A 592 -0.77 -13.19 -40.68
CA ASP A 592 0.68 -13.30 -40.52
C ASP A 592 1.08 -14.55 -39.74
N ILE A 593 0.37 -14.86 -38.65
CA ILE A 593 0.57 -16.12 -37.90
C ILE A 593 0.31 -17.33 -38.78
N ILE A 594 -0.75 -17.31 -39.60
CA ILE A 594 -1.06 -18.41 -40.53
C ILE A 594 0.03 -18.53 -41.61
N ALA A 595 0.49 -17.42 -42.17
CA ALA A 595 1.55 -17.41 -43.18
C ALA A 595 2.87 -17.94 -42.60
N ALA A 596 3.23 -17.51 -41.38
CA ALA A 596 4.37 -18.01 -40.64
C ALA A 596 4.25 -19.52 -40.39
N ALA A 597 3.11 -19.98 -39.87
CA ALA A 597 2.86 -21.39 -39.60
C ALA A 597 2.94 -22.26 -40.87
N ARG A 598 2.49 -21.76 -42.03
CA ARG A 598 2.61 -22.47 -43.32
C ARG A 598 4.05 -22.56 -43.83
N SER A 599 4.89 -21.60 -43.45
CA SER A 599 6.30 -21.53 -43.84
C SER A 599 7.23 -22.28 -42.89
N ALA A 600 6.80 -22.51 -41.64
CA ALA A 600 7.58 -23.18 -40.61
C ALA A 600 7.71 -24.69 -40.88
N ASP A 601 8.92 -25.24 -40.64
CA ASP A 601 9.18 -26.67 -40.80
C ASP A 601 8.32 -27.53 -39.86
N GLY A 602 8.02 -27.02 -38.65
CA GLY A 602 7.14 -27.65 -37.66
C GLY A 602 5.65 -27.35 -37.84
N GLY A 603 5.27 -26.51 -38.80
CA GLY A 603 3.89 -26.05 -38.94
C GLY A 603 3.38 -25.34 -37.68
N TRP A 604 2.14 -25.66 -37.28
CA TRP A 604 1.53 -25.18 -36.03
C TRP A 604 2.17 -25.75 -34.75
N GLU A 605 3.02 -26.77 -34.85
CA GLU A 605 3.75 -27.34 -33.71
C GLU A 605 5.12 -26.66 -33.51
N ASP A 606 5.50 -25.73 -34.39
CA ASP A 606 6.75 -25.00 -34.30
C ASP A 606 6.75 -24.05 -33.07
N PRO A 607 7.77 -24.09 -32.19
CA PRO A 607 7.86 -23.22 -31.02
C PRO A 607 7.78 -21.72 -31.34
N GLY A 608 8.25 -21.30 -32.52
CA GLY A 608 8.16 -19.90 -32.95
C GLY A 608 6.72 -19.44 -33.14
N ILE A 609 5.84 -20.33 -33.61
CA ILE A 609 4.41 -20.02 -33.77
C ILE A 609 3.71 -19.92 -32.42
N TRP A 610 4.09 -20.76 -31.45
CA TRP A 610 3.60 -20.67 -30.08
C TRP A 610 4.04 -19.37 -29.41
N ALA A 611 5.27 -18.91 -29.64
CA ALA A 611 5.75 -17.62 -29.17
C ALA A 611 4.92 -16.47 -29.76
N MET A 612 4.70 -16.47 -31.09
CA MET A 612 3.85 -15.45 -31.73
C MET A 612 2.43 -15.41 -31.15
N LEU A 613 1.82 -16.56 -30.88
CA LEU A 613 0.50 -16.65 -30.25
C LEU A 613 0.50 -16.16 -28.80
N ALA A 614 1.59 -16.39 -28.06
CA ALA A 614 1.74 -15.96 -26.67
C ALA A 614 1.93 -14.44 -26.53
N GLU A 615 2.52 -13.80 -27.54
CA GLU A 615 2.68 -12.34 -27.61
C GLU A 615 1.36 -11.61 -27.92
N GLN A 616 0.34 -12.33 -28.39
CA GLN A 616 -0.96 -11.73 -28.68
C GLN A 616 -1.71 -11.40 -27.39
N TRP A 617 -2.23 -10.17 -27.30
CA TRP A 617 -3.11 -9.80 -26.20
C TRP A 617 -4.37 -10.67 -26.22
N THR A 618 -4.69 -11.28 -25.08
CA THR A 618 -5.89 -12.09 -24.90
C THR A 618 -6.96 -11.31 -24.12
N CYS A 619 -8.20 -11.45 -24.55
CA CYS A 619 -9.37 -10.93 -23.87
C CYS A 619 -10.50 -11.95 -23.98
N SER A 620 -11.47 -11.89 -23.06
CA SER A 620 -12.69 -12.69 -23.15
C SER A 620 -13.86 -11.74 -23.42
N PRO A 621 -14.35 -11.64 -24.66
CA PRO A 621 -15.56 -10.86 -24.92
C PRO A 621 -16.75 -11.49 -24.16
N GLY A 622 -17.79 -10.70 -23.90
CA GLY A 622 -19.01 -11.22 -23.26
C GLY A 622 -19.65 -12.35 -24.08
N GLU A 623 -20.38 -13.26 -23.43
CA GLU A 623 -20.95 -14.47 -24.07
C GLU A 623 -21.79 -14.15 -25.32
N ASP A 624 -22.47 -13.00 -25.34
CA ASP A 624 -23.32 -12.55 -26.44
C ASP A 624 -22.64 -11.55 -27.41
N ALA A 625 -21.36 -11.22 -27.23
CA ALA A 625 -20.71 -10.14 -28.00
C ALA A 625 -20.74 -10.37 -29.52
N LEU A 626 -20.48 -11.59 -29.99
CA LEU A 626 -20.58 -11.91 -31.42
C LEU A 626 -22.03 -11.87 -31.93
N ARG A 627 -22.99 -12.27 -31.09
CA ARG A 627 -24.42 -12.18 -31.42
C ARG A 627 -24.81 -10.72 -31.60
N GLU A 628 -24.45 -9.87 -30.65
CA GLU A 628 -24.70 -8.43 -30.70
C GLU A 628 -24.08 -7.79 -31.94
N ALA A 629 -22.85 -8.17 -32.30
CA ALA A 629 -22.20 -7.72 -33.52
C ALA A 629 -22.97 -8.10 -34.79
N LEU A 630 -23.39 -9.36 -34.90
CA LEU A 630 -24.15 -9.86 -36.04
C LEU A 630 -25.54 -9.22 -36.15
N GLU A 631 -26.23 -9.04 -35.02
CA GLU A 631 -27.54 -8.38 -34.97
C GLU A 631 -27.43 -6.89 -35.30
N ALA A 632 -26.43 -6.19 -34.77
CA ALA A 632 -26.14 -4.79 -35.10
C ALA A 632 -25.76 -4.61 -36.58
N ALA A 633 -25.14 -5.60 -37.20
CA ALA A 633 -24.87 -5.64 -38.63
C ALA A 633 -26.09 -5.96 -39.50
N GLY A 634 -27.21 -6.37 -38.88
CA GLY A 634 -28.39 -6.87 -39.60
C GLY A 634 -28.12 -8.16 -40.36
N ALA A 635 -27.24 -9.03 -39.85
CA ALA A 635 -26.88 -10.28 -40.50
C ALA A 635 -28.06 -11.27 -40.52
N ASP A 636 -28.22 -11.96 -41.65
CA ASP A 636 -29.17 -13.07 -41.76
C ASP A 636 -28.62 -14.33 -41.07
N ASN A 637 -29.50 -15.14 -40.47
CA ASN A 637 -29.16 -16.44 -39.87
C ASN A 637 -28.12 -16.38 -38.72
N VAL A 638 -28.24 -15.40 -37.83
CA VAL A 638 -27.34 -15.20 -36.68
C VAL A 638 -27.05 -16.49 -35.91
N ASP A 639 -28.07 -17.27 -35.56
CA ASP A 639 -27.89 -18.53 -34.82
C ASP A 639 -27.05 -19.58 -35.57
N GLU A 640 -27.14 -19.62 -36.90
CA GLU A 640 -26.32 -20.54 -37.71
C GLU A 640 -24.87 -20.07 -37.77
N LEU A 641 -24.64 -18.76 -37.88
CA LEU A 641 -23.30 -18.17 -37.86
C LEU A 641 -22.60 -18.41 -36.51
N LEU A 642 -23.32 -18.27 -35.39
CA LEU A 642 -22.81 -18.56 -34.05
C LEU A 642 -22.48 -20.05 -33.85
N ALA A 643 -23.32 -20.93 -34.38
CA ALA A 643 -23.07 -22.37 -34.34
C ALA A 643 -21.83 -22.76 -35.18
N LEU A 644 -21.63 -22.11 -36.33
CA LEU A 644 -20.44 -22.28 -37.15
C LEU A 644 -19.20 -21.73 -36.46
N ASP A 645 -19.25 -20.52 -35.91
CA ASP A 645 -18.16 -19.89 -35.13
C ASP A 645 -17.65 -20.83 -34.02
N SER A 646 -18.57 -21.39 -33.24
CA SER A 646 -18.25 -22.37 -32.18
C SER A 646 -17.46 -23.57 -32.72
N TYR A 647 -17.78 -24.04 -33.92
CA TYR A 647 -17.05 -25.12 -34.58
C TYR A 647 -15.66 -24.65 -35.05
N LEU A 648 -15.57 -23.46 -35.65
CA LEU A 648 -14.31 -22.92 -36.19
C LEU A 648 -13.27 -22.69 -35.08
N ARG A 649 -13.70 -22.17 -33.92
CA ARG A 649 -12.86 -22.00 -32.73
C ARG A 649 -12.22 -23.31 -32.26
N LEU A 650 -12.99 -24.40 -32.26
CA LEU A 650 -12.49 -25.73 -31.90
C LEU A 650 -11.51 -26.29 -32.93
N ALA A 651 -11.69 -25.95 -34.22
CA ALA A 651 -10.86 -26.47 -35.30
C ALA A 651 -9.53 -25.71 -35.44
N ARG A 652 -9.51 -24.40 -35.19
CA ARG A 652 -8.32 -23.54 -35.29
C ARG A 652 -8.33 -22.42 -34.24
N PRO A 653 -7.43 -22.45 -33.23
CA PRO A 653 -7.37 -21.42 -32.18
C PRO A 653 -7.19 -19.99 -32.69
N VAL A 654 -6.40 -19.79 -33.76
CA VAL A 654 -6.18 -18.46 -34.37
C VAL A 654 -7.49 -17.78 -34.82
N HIS A 655 -8.52 -18.56 -35.15
CA HIS A 655 -9.83 -18.00 -35.48
C HIS A 655 -10.50 -17.35 -34.25
N GLY A 656 -10.48 -18.04 -33.11
CA GLY A 656 -11.03 -17.48 -31.87
C GLY A 656 -10.28 -16.23 -31.43
N MET A 657 -8.95 -16.28 -31.45
CA MET A 657 -8.07 -15.15 -31.15
C MET A 657 -8.45 -13.89 -31.95
N ALA A 658 -8.54 -14.00 -33.28
CA ALA A 658 -8.83 -12.87 -34.14
C ALA A 658 -10.24 -12.28 -33.94
N VAL A 659 -11.24 -13.13 -33.72
CA VAL A 659 -12.62 -12.70 -33.42
C VAL A 659 -12.68 -12.01 -32.06
N ASP A 660 -12.07 -12.61 -31.04
CA ASP A 660 -12.14 -12.12 -29.67
C ASP A 660 -11.42 -10.78 -29.51
N GLN A 661 -10.21 -10.67 -30.05
CA GLN A 661 -9.47 -9.40 -30.08
C GLN A 661 -10.26 -8.28 -30.74
N ALA A 662 -10.88 -8.56 -31.90
CA ALA A 662 -11.65 -7.54 -32.61
C ALA A 662 -12.89 -7.09 -31.85
N LEU A 663 -13.63 -8.04 -31.25
CA LEU A 663 -14.80 -7.73 -30.42
C LEU A 663 -14.43 -6.91 -29.18
N CYS A 664 -13.36 -7.28 -28.46
CA CYS A 664 -12.92 -6.55 -27.28
C CYS A 664 -12.41 -5.15 -27.62
N ALA A 665 -11.60 -5.02 -28.67
CA ALA A 665 -11.09 -3.73 -29.10
C ALA A 665 -12.24 -2.80 -29.52
N ALA A 666 -13.21 -3.31 -30.29
CA ALA A 666 -14.40 -2.56 -30.67
C ALA A 666 -15.26 -2.17 -29.43
N ALA A 667 -15.44 -3.07 -28.46
CA ALA A 667 -16.17 -2.78 -27.24
C ALA A 667 -15.47 -1.72 -26.35
N ALA A 668 -14.14 -1.69 -26.35
CA ALA A 668 -13.35 -0.72 -25.58
C ALA A 668 -13.32 0.68 -26.21
N ALA A 669 -13.77 0.84 -27.46
CA ALA A 669 -13.65 2.09 -28.22
C ALA A 669 -14.36 3.27 -27.56
N ASP A 670 -15.54 3.07 -26.94
CA ASP A 670 -16.25 4.16 -26.26
C ASP A 670 -15.48 4.66 -25.04
N ALA A 671 -14.82 3.77 -24.30
CA ALA A 671 -14.00 4.15 -23.16
C ALA A 671 -12.76 4.93 -23.61
N ALA A 672 -12.09 4.49 -24.69
CA ALA A 672 -10.97 5.20 -25.29
C ALA A 672 -11.39 6.60 -25.79
N LEU A 673 -12.52 6.67 -26.50
CA LEU A 673 -13.10 7.92 -26.98
C LEU A 673 -13.49 8.86 -25.83
N TRP A 674 -14.05 8.34 -24.74
CA TRP A 674 -14.41 9.14 -23.57
C TRP A 674 -13.18 9.74 -22.89
N ARG A 675 -12.12 8.95 -22.69
CA ARG A 675 -10.83 9.43 -22.18
C ARG A 675 -10.25 10.52 -23.08
N PHE A 676 -10.27 10.32 -24.39
CA PHE A 676 -9.83 11.33 -25.36
C PHE A 676 -10.59 12.66 -25.20
N LEU A 677 -11.93 12.62 -25.08
CA LEU A 677 -12.75 13.83 -24.89
C LEU A 677 -12.53 14.49 -23.52
N GLN A 678 -12.25 13.72 -22.47
CA GLN A 678 -11.93 14.26 -21.16
C GLN A 678 -10.60 15.01 -21.15
N ARG A 679 -9.56 14.44 -21.78
CA ARG A 679 -8.23 15.09 -21.89
C ARG A 679 -8.31 16.43 -22.60
N LEU A 680 -9.22 16.55 -23.56
CA LEU A 680 -9.50 17.80 -24.27
C LEU A 680 -10.41 18.77 -23.50
N SER A 681 -10.88 18.41 -22.31
CA SER A 681 -11.87 19.16 -21.54
C SER A 681 -13.20 19.40 -22.30
N VAL A 682 -13.55 18.50 -23.23
CA VAL A 682 -14.78 18.61 -24.05
C VAL A 682 -15.83 17.50 -23.79
N GLY A 683 -15.56 16.55 -22.90
CA GLY A 683 -16.43 15.39 -22.62
C GLY A 683 -17.85 15.72 -22.15
N GLY A 684 -18.08 16.94 -21.64
CA GLY A 684 -19.40 17.39 -21.18
C GLY A 684 -20.43 17.62 -22.29
N SER A 685 -20.02 17.92 -23.53
CA SER A 685 -20.97 18.29 -24.60
C SER A 685 -21.86 17.13 -25.02
N ALA A 686 -23.18 17.31 -24.91
CA ALA A 686 -24.16 16.31 -25.34
C ALA A 686 -24.21 16.19 -26.86
N GLU A 687 -24.11 17.33 -27.55
CA GLU A 687 -24.16 17.44 -29.00
C GLU A 687 -22.93 16.77 -29.64
N LEU A 688 -21.72 17.03 -29.11
CA LEU A 688 -20.50 16.37 -29.60
C LEU A 688 -20.57 14.85 -29.39
N ARG A 689 -21.07 14.41 -28.23
CA ARG A 689 -21.27 12.98 -27.95
C ARG A 689 -22.26 12.33 -28.92
N GLU A 690 -23.39 12.98 -29.19
CA GLU A 690 -24.38 12.50 -30.18
C GLU A 690 -23.76 12.38 -31.57
N MET A 691 -22.99 13.38 -32.01
CA MET A 691 -22.30 13.37 -33.31
C MET A 691 -21.27 12.23 -33.43
N LEU A 692 -20.60 11.90 -32.33
CA LEU A 692 -19.60 10.82 -32.28
C LEU A 692 -20.24 9.43 -32.09
N GLY A 693 -21.56 9.35 -32.00
CA GLY A 693 -22.28 8.08 -31.77
C GLY A 693 -22.12 7.53 -30.36
N LEU A 694 -21.61 8.33 -29.42
CA LEU A 694 -21.54 7.94 -28.02
C LEU A 694 -22.95 7.85 -27.46
N ALA A 695 -23.25 6.73 -26.80
CA ALA A 695 -24.45 6.65 -25.99
C ALA A 695 -24.47 7.82 -25.01
N PRO A 696 -25.63 8.48 -24.80
CA PRO A 696 -25.73 9.39 -23.66
C PRO A 696 -25.27 8.62 -22.43
N PRO A 697 -24.49 9.24 -21.52
CA PRO A 697 -24.18 8.59 -20.25
C PRO A 697 -25.51 8.07 -19.74
N ALA A 698 -25.54 6.78 -19.36
CA ALA A 698 -26.73 6.19 -18.77
C ALA A 698 -27.29 7.26 -17.84
N PRO A 699 -28.58 7.62 -17.96
CA PRO A 699 -29.13 8.65 -17.10
C PRO A 699 -28.61 8.31 -15.72
N VAL A 700 -28.05 9.29 -15.04
CA VAL A 700 -27.79 9.13 -13.63
C VAL A 700 -29.18 8.85 -13.09
N THR A 701 -29.54 7.56 -13.05
CA THR A 701 -30.25 7.00 -11.94
C THR A 701 -29.38 7.53 -10.84
N THR A 702 -29.81 8.66 -10.26
CA THR A 702 -29.53 8.93 -8.86
C THR A 702 -29.53 7.55 -8.26
N PRO A 703 -28.38 7.06 -7.76
CA PRO A 703 -28.34 5.73 -7.21
C PRO A 703 -29.61 5.67 -6.38
N GLU A 704 -30.46 4.66 -6.64
CA GLU A 704 -31.31 4.23 -5.56
C GLU A 704 -30.35 4.18 -4.37
N PRO A 705 -30.56 5.03 -3.34
CA PRO A 705 -29.54 5.35 -2.34
C PRO A 705 -28.85 4.04 -2.01
N PRO A 706 -27.50 3.98 -2.17
CA PRO A 706 -26.77 2.72 -2.32
C PRO A 706 -27.42 1.72 -1.40
N ALA A 707 -28.00 0.64 -1.97
CA ALA A 707 -28.83 -0.29 -1.22
C ALA A 707 -28.17 -0.46 0.12
N THR A 708 -28.81 0.08 1.19
CA THR A 708 -28.18 0.24 2.50
C THR A 708 -27.39 -1.02 2.74
N PRO A 709 -26.06 -0.95 2.87
CA PRO A 709 -25.23 -2.14 2.83
C PRO A 709 -25.85 -3.14 3.81
N GLU A 710 -26.11 -4.37 3.32
CA GLU A 710 -26.97 -5.30 4.05
C GLU A 710 -26.47 -5.38 5.50
N PRO A 711 -27.34 -5.20 6.51
CA PRO A 711 -26.90 -5.20 7.89
C PRO A 711 -26.21 -6.53 8.19
N HIS A 712 -25.08 -6.46 8.88
CA HIS A 712 -24.38 -7.65 9.35
C HIS A 712 -25.29 -8.37 10.35
N ARG A 713 -25.77 -9.55 9.95
CA ARG A 713 -26.47 -10.47 10.86
C ARG A 713 -25.46 -11.30 11.60
N LEU A 714 -25.47 -11.20 12.93
CA LEU A 714 -24.53 -11.91 13.79
C LEU A 714 -25.14 -12.34 15.12
N GLN A 715 -24.53 -13.33 15.75
CA GLN A 715 -24.84 -13.76 17.12
C GLN A 715 -23.62 -13.50 18.01
N ILE A 716 -23.82 -12.95 19.21
CA ILE A 716 -22.77 -12.87 20.22
C ILE A 716 -22.56 -14.28 20.78
N ILE A 717 -21.32 -14.76 20.72
CA ILE A 717 -20.92 -16.05 21.28
C ILE A 717 -20.17 -15.85 22.59
N VAL A 718 -20.43 -16.69 23.59
CA VAL A 718 -19.79 -16.61 24.92
C VAL A 718 -19.44 -18.01 25.40
N ARG A 719 -18.25 -18.20 25.97
CA ARG A 719 -17.86 -19.44 26.67
C ARG A 719 -17.26 -19.16 28.03
N LEU A 720 -17.45 -20.11 28.95
CA LEU A 720 -16.74 -20.15 30.23
C LEU A 720 -15.40 -20.86 30.03
N ALA A 721 -14.31 -20.15 30.29
CA ALA A 721 -12.96 -20.71 30.28
C ALA A 721 -12.69 -21.49 31.57
N ASP A 722 -11.69 -22.38 31.53
CA ASP A 722 -11.33 -23.24 32.66
C ASP A 722 -10.81 -22.44 33.88
N ASP A 723 -10.34 -21.22 33.65
CA ASP A 723 -9.90 -20.26 34.68
C ASP A 723 -11.04 -19.41 35.27
N GLY A 724 -12.29 -19.67 34.86
CA GLY A 724 -13.48 -18.97 35.35
C GLY A 724 -13.78 -17.64 34.67
N ARG A 725 -12.96 -17.19 33.71
CA ARG A 725 -13.27 -16.03 32.87
C ARG A 725 -14.32 -16.38 31.82
N LEU A 726 -15.07 -15.36 31.37
CA LEU A 726 -15.93 -15.52 30.20
C LEU A 726 -15.24 -14.91 28.99
N GLU A 727 -15.11 -15.68 27.92
CA GLU A 727 -14.63 -15.19 26.63
C GLU A 727 -15.82 -14.95 25.72
N TYR A 728 -15.83 -13.82 25.02
CA TYR A 728 -16.89 -13.46 24.08
C TYR A 728 -16.36 -13.22 22.66
N GLY A 729 -17.26 -13.31 21.67
CA GLY A 729 -16.97 -13.07 20.26
C GLY A 729 -18.27 -12.91 19.48
N VAL A 730 -18.19 -12.86 18.16
CA VAL A 730 -19.38 -12.93 17.29
C VAL A 730 -19.26 -14.09 16.30
N GLU A 731 -20.40 -14.64 15.90
CA GLU A 731 -20.54 -15.57 14.78
C GLU A 731 -21.47 -14.91 13.75
N LEU A 732 -20.96 -14.67 12.53
CA LEU A 732 -21.73 -14.09 11.43
C LEU A 732 -22.74 -15.13 10.89
N ALA A 733 -23.80 -14.67 10.21
CA ALA A 733 -24.79 -15.54 9.58
C ALA A 733 -24.19 -16.55 8.57
N GLY A 734 -23.02 -16.24 7.98
CA GLY A 734 -22.24 -17.14 7.13
C GLY A 734 -21.47 -18.24 7.87
N GLY A 735 -21.47 -18.24 9.22
CA GLY A 735 -20.80 -19.22 10.07
C GLY A 735 -19.37 -18.85 10.48
N GLU A 736 -18.85 -17.73 9.99
CA GLU A 736 -17.55 -17.20 10.39
C GLU A 736 -17.56 -16.71 11.84
N ARG A 737 -16.48 -16.95 12.58
CA ARG A 737 -16.32 -16.48 13.95
C ARG A 737 -15.23 -15.44 14.07
N ILE A 738 -15.59 -14.31 14.68
CA ILE A 738 -14.68 -13.20 14.93
C ILE A 738 -14.49 -13.08 16.45
N LEU A 739 -13.23 -13.12 16.88
CA LEU A 739 -12.82 -13.00 18.27
C LEU A 739 -12.05 -11.68 18.45
N PRO A 740 -12.71 -10.61 18.90
CA PRO A 740 -12.08 -9.29 18.99
C PRO A 740 -10.95 -9.27 20.04
N PRO A 741 -10.06 -8.26 20.01
CA PRO A 741 -9.16 -8.00 21.13
C PRO A 741 -9.96 -7.68 22.42
N ASN A 742 -9.34 -7.77 23.60
CA ASN A 742 -9.98 -7.46 24.90
C ASN A 742 -11.31 -8.19 25.17
N ARG A 743 -11.45 -9.42 24.67
CA ARG A 743 -12.69 -10.19 24.68
C ARG A 743 -13.00 -11.01 25.93
N PHE A 744 -12.38 -10.68 27.05
CA PHE A 744 -12.49 -11.46 28.29
C PHE A 744 -13.15 -10.65 29.41
N LEU A 745 -14.17 -11.24 30.03
CA LEU A 745 -14.76 -10.76 31.28
C LEU A 745 -14.11 -11.52 32.45
N PRO A 746 -13.43 -10.83 33.37
CA PRO A 746 -12.81 -11.46 34.53
C PRO A 746 -13.78 -12.29 35.40
N ALA A 747 -13.24 -13.30 36.09
CA ALA A 747 -14.00 -14.19 36.96
C ALA A 747 -14.62 -13.46 38.16
N ASP A 748 -14.05 -12.33 38.54
CA ASP A 748 -14.35 -11.46 39.67
C ASP A 748 -14.96 -10.10 39.25
N ALA A 749 -15.32 -9.94 37.97
CA ALA A 749 -15.87 -8.70 37.44
C ALA A 749 -17.04 -8.17 38.29
N ALA A 750 -16.99 -6.88 38.63
CA ALA A 750 -17.95 -6.24 39.52
C ALA A 750 -19.38 -6.30 38.94
N VAL A 751 -20.36 -6.64 39.79
CA VAL A 751 -21.77 -6.71 39.38
C VAL A 751 -22.26 -5.33 38.96
N GLY A 752 -22.86 -5.24 37.78
CA GLY A 752 -23.44 -4.01 37.22
C GLY A 752 -22.51 -3.21 36.31
N HIS A 753 -21.21 -3.52 36.28
CA HIS A 753 -20.22 -2.82 35.46
C HIS A 753 -20.09 -3.44 34.05
N TRP A 754 -20.12 -2.60 33.03
CA TRP A 754 -19.96 -3.00 31.64
C TRP A 754 -18.49 -3.05 31.25
N HIS A 755 -18.08 -4.17 30.65
CA HIS A 755 -16.79 -4.35 29.99
C HIS A 755 -17.00 -4.39 28.47
N MET A 756 -16.05 -3.83 27.72
CA MET A 756 -16.09 -3.76 26.25
C MET A 756 -14.97 -4.61 25.65
N SER A 757 -15.23 -5.26 24.51
CA SER A 757 -14.18 -5.75 23.62
C SER A 757 -13.45 -4.60 22.91
N GLY A 758 -12.35 -4.93 22.23
CA GLY A 758 -11.87 -4.22 21.06
C GLY A 758 -12.83 -4.36 19.88
N ASP A 759 -12.45 -3.79 18.74
CA ASP A 759 -13.32 -3.76 17.55
C ASP A 759 -13.56 -5.15 16.98
N VAL A 760 -14.80 -5.38 16.57
CA VAL A 760 -15.20 -6.48 15.71
C VAL A 760 -15.09 -5.96 14.29
N GLU A 761 -14.18 -6.56 13.51
CA GLU A 761 -13.89 -6.16 12.15
C GLU A 761 -14.41 -7.19 11.15
N VAL A 762 -15.04 -6.72 10.08
CA VAL A 762 -15.50 -7.53 8.93
C VAL A 762 -14.92 -6.89 7.67
N ASP A 763 -14.20 -7.66 6.86
CA ASP A 763 -13.54 -7.20 5.64
C ASP A 763 -12.66 -5.95 5.86
N GLY A 764 -11.97 -5.88 7.01
CA GLY A 764 -11.10 -4.76 7.39
C GLY A 764 -11.81 -3.54 7.98
N ASN A 765 -13.14 -3.55 8.13
CA ASN A 765 -13.92 -2.44 8.67
C ASN A 765 -14.46 -2.74 10.07
N ALA A 766 -14.28 -1.82 11.02
CA ALA A 766 -14.82 -1.94 12.37
C ALA A 766 -16.34 -1.72 12.40
N ILE A 767 -17.10 -2.77 12.72
CA ILE A 767 -18.58 -2.74 12.76
C ILE A 767 -19.15 -2.51 14.16
N GLY A 768 -18.32 -2.59 15.21
CA GLY A 768 -18.71 -2.30 16.59
C GLY A 768 -17.97 -3.13 17.64
N LYS A 769 -18.45 -3.10 18.88
CA LYS A 769 -17.83 -3.74 20.05
C LYS A 769 -18.85 -4.52 20.88
N ILE A 770 -18.41 -5.64 21.45
CA ILE A 770 -19.21 -6.45 22.37
C ILE A 770 -19.14 -5.83 23.77
N ARG A 771 -20.28 -5.80 24.47
CA ARG A 771 -20.40 -5.36 25.85
C ARG A 771 -20.90 -6.49 26.73
N ALA A 772 -20.21 -6.74 27.84
CA ALA A 772 -20.59 -7.78 28.80
C ALA A 772 -20.61 -7.24 30.24
N ARG A 773 -21.56 -7.69 31.07
CA ARG A 773 -21.58 -7.41 32.51
C ARG A 773 -22.13 -8.56 33.32
N ARG A 774 -21.69 -8.68 34.57
CA ARG A 774 -22.37 -9.54 35.57
C ARG A 774 -23.58 -8.81 36.15
N VAL A 775 -24.72 -9.49 36.28
CA VAL A 775 -25.92 -8.95 36.90
C VAL A 775 -26.26 -9.67 38.20
N ALA A 776 -27.11 -9.06 39.04
CA ALA A 776 -27.58 -9.67 40.28
C ALA A 776 -28.20 -11.05 39.99
N ALA A 777 -27.78 -12.07 40.76
CA ALA A 777 -28.01 -13.51 40.57
C ALA A 777 -27.01 -14.30 39.71
N GLY A 778 -25.83 -13.75 39.39
CA GLY A 778 -24.72 -14.50 38.79
C GLY A 778 -24.87 -14.80 37.30
N ARG A 779 -25.82 -14.14 36.62
CA ARG A 779 -25.97 -14.18 35.16
C ARG A 779 -25.01 -13.16 34.52
N THR A 780 -24.60 -13.45 33.30
CA THR A 780 -23.87 -12.50 32.46
C THR A 780 -24.77 -12.00 31.36
N GLU A 781 -24.89 -10.69 31.24
CA GLU A 781 -25.61 -10.00 30.17
C GLU A 781 -24.62 -9.57 29.10
N VAL A 782 -24.98 -9.79 27.83
CA VAL A 782 -24.22 -9.38 26.65
C VAL A 782 -25.06 -8.53 25.71
N SER A 783 -24.46 -7.50 25.15
CA SER A 783 -25.04 -6.63 24.13
C SER A 783 -23.95 -6.21 23.14
N PHE A 784 -24.35 -5.64 22.01
CA PHE A 784 -23.43 -5.10 21.02
C PHE A 784 -23.56 -3.58 20.99
N ARG A 785 -22.47 -2.88 20.71
CA ARG A 785 -22.48 -1.44 20.45
C ARG A 785 -21.91 -1.23 19.06
N ASP A 786 -22.70 -0.73 18.14
CA ASP A 786 -22.25 -0.51 16.76
C ASP A 786 -21.23 0.65 16.65
N ALA A 787 -20.70 0.85 15.45
CA ALA A 787 -19.73 1.90 15.15
C ALA A 787 -20.27 3.32 15.42
N ASP A 788 -21.58 3.54 15.23
CA ASP A 788 -22.28 4.80 15.54
C ASP A 788 -22.51 4.99 17.05
N GLY A 789 -22.26 3.95 17.83
CA GLY A 789 -22.34 3.96 19.28
C GLY A 789 -23.71 3.61 19.84
N GLU A 790 -24.67 3.18 19.01
CA GLU A 790 -25.97 2.65 19.41
C GLU A 790 -25.82 1.26 20.03
N VAL A 791 -26.63 0.97 21.05
CA VAL A 791 -26.55 -0.28 21.82
C VAL A 791 -27.65 -1.22 21.38
N ILE A 792 -27.26 -2.34 20.78
CA ILE A 792 -28.13 -3.40 20.28
C ILE A 792 -28.12 -4.53 21.30
N THR A 793 -29.25 -4.75 21.97
CA THR A 793 -29.41 -5.84 22.96
C THR A 793 -30.13 -7.02 22.30
N PRO A 794 -29.52 -8.21 22.20
CA PRO A 794 -30.21 -9.40 21.71
C PRO A 794 -31.44 -9.76 22.58
N ASP A 795 -32.50 -10.29 21.98
CA ASP A 795 -33.64 -10.87 22.70
C ASP A 795 -33.21 -11.94 23.73
N ILE A 796 -32.19 -12.73 23.38
CA ILE A 796 -31.49 -13.64 24.30
C ILE A 796 -30.10 -13.09 24.58
N ALA A 797 -29.99 -12.21 25.57
CA ALA A 797 -28.76 -11.52 25.96
C ALA A 797 -28.02 -12.16 27.14
N PHE A 798 -28.38 -13.37 27.61
CA PHE A 798 -27.85 -13.91 28.86
C PHE A 798 -27.19 -15.28 28.72
N LEU A 799 -26.04 -15.44 29.38
CA LEU A 799 -25.45 -16.75 29.61
C LEU A 799 -26.23 -17.51 30.70
N PRO A 800 -26.55 -18.81 30.52
CA PRO A 800 -27.14 -19.64 31.57
C PRO A 800 -26.24 -19.69 32.81
N THR A 801 -26.83 -19.67 34.00
CA THR A 801 -26.09 -19.75 35.28
C THR A 801 -25.40 -21.10 35.51
N ASP A 802 -25.78 -22.12 34.73
CA ASP A 802 -25.26 -23.49 34.73
C ASP A 802 -24.45 -23.81 33.45
N ALA A 803 -23.91 -22.79 32.78
CA ALA A 803 -23.08 -22.97 31.59
C ALA A 803 -21.89 -23.91 31.83
N ALA A 804 -21.70 -24.88 30.94
CA ALA A 804 -20.58 -25.82 30.98
C ALA A 804 -19.30 -25.14 30.48
N ALA A 805 -18.17 -25.39 31.15
CA ALA A 805 -16.86 -24.91 30.73
C ALA A 805 -16.51 -25.43 29.32
N GLY A 806 -15.91 -24.57 28.51
CA GLY A 806 -15.48 -24.86 27.14
C GLY A 806 -16.58 -24.87 26.07
N VAL A 807 -17.86 -24.71 26.44
CA VAL A 807 -18.98 -24.70 25.48
C VAL A 807 -19.32 -23.27 25.06
N TRP A 808 -19.43 -23.04 23.74
CA TRP A 808 -19.89 -21.78 23.18
C TRP A 808 -21.42 -21.69 23.18
N TYR A 809 -21.95 -20.70 23.90
CA TYR A 809 -23.35 -20.32 23.92
C TYR A 809 -23.56 -19.13 22.99
N ARG A 810 -24.73 -19.04 22.36
CA ARG A 810 -25.08 -17.99 21.39
C ARG A 810 -26.21 -17.13 21.92
N SER A 811 -26.14 -15.84 21.67
CA SER A 811 -27.30 -14.94 21.78
C SER A 811 -28.32 -15.23 20.67
N SER A 812 -29.46 -14.57 20.72
CA SER A 812 -30.28 -14.42 19.51
C SER A 812 -29.51 -13.62 18.46
N GLU A 813 -29.86 -13.80 17.19
CA GLU A 813 -29.32 -12.99 16.09
C GLU A 813 -29.67 -11.51 16.31
N ILE A 814 -28.74 -10.65 15.95
CA ILE A 814 -28.90 -9.20 15.91
C ILE A 814 -28.45 -8.68 14.54
N GLU A 815 -29.07 -7.59 14.10
CA GLU A 815 -28.72 -6.87 12.88
C GLU A 815 -27.90 -5.63 13.27
N VAL A 816 -26.68 -5.55 12.74
CA VAL A 816 -25.78 -4.41 12.92
C VAL A 816 -25.69 -3.66 11.60
N PRO A 817 -25.96 -2.35 11.53
CA PRO A 817 -25.81 -1.59 10.30
C PRO A 817 -24.38 -1.72 9.77
N ALA A 818 -24.23 -1.98 8.47
CA ALA A 818 -22.91 -1.89 7.84
C ALA A 818 -22.50 -0.41 7.82
N ALA A 819 -21.28 -0.12 8.27
CA ALA A 819 -20.76 1.24 8.34
C ALA A 819 -20.84 1.88 6.94
N LEU A 820 -21.51 3.03 6.84
CA LEU A 820 -21.41 3.87 5.66
C LEU A 820 -20.02 4.50 5.70
N LEU A 821 -19.17 4.16 4.75
CA LEU A 821 -17.97 4.95 4.49
C LEU A 821 -18.46 6.37 4.17
N ASP A 822 -18.23 7.32 5.07
CA ASP A 822 -18.43 8.72 4.77
C ASP A 822 -17.56 9.04 3.56
N SER A 823 -18.12 9.71 2.56
CA SER A 823 -17.48 10.04 1.29
C SER A 823 -16.25 10.96 1.41
N GLU A 824 -15.80 11.25 2.64
CA GLU A 824 -14.55 11.97 2.94
C GLU A 824 -13.37 11.02 3.21
N ASP A 825 -13.59 9.73 3.49
CA ASP A 825 -12.51 8.74 3.75
C ASP A 825 -12.07 7.92 2.52
N LEU A 826 -12.73 8.06 1.37
CA LEU A 826 -12.23 7.53 0.08
C LEU A 826 -11.08 8.38 -0.52
N ALA A 827 -10.54 9.32 0.25
CA ALA A 827 -9.35 10.09 -0.11
C ALA A 827 -8.03 9.45 0.38
N GLY A 828 -8.08 8.25 0.97
CA GLY A 828 -6.88 7.55 1.41
C GLY A 828 -7.10 6.05 1.61
N ALA A 829 -7.26 5.30 0.52
CA ALA A 829 -7.00 3.86 0.46
C ALA A 829 -6.47 3.53 -0.94
#